data_AF-A0A949E8B2-F1
#
_entry.id   AF-A0A949E8B2-F1
#
_cell.length_a   1.000
_cell.length_b   1.000
_cell.length_c   1.000
_cell.angle_alpha   90.00
_cell.angle_beta   90.00
_cell.angle_gamma   90.00
#
_symmetry.space_group_name_H-M   'P 1'
#
loop_
_entity.id
_entity.type
_entity.pdbx_description
1 polymer ?
#
loop_
_entity_poly.entity_id
_entity_poly.type
_entity_poly.pdbx_seq_one_letter_code
_entity_poly.pdbx_strand_id
1 'polypeptide(L)'
;MGQFDHIGPRTLIELQDLDLFDKPTAPIGMDVDLEVLRDLNHPLRLELPPGPLLFCLSKDEKPKRILVDVSTLLYSELLEVRKAAFSYLNELIVDEKFEVSPKTLGILKSSQARILSDISHKWRSAAIALNDAFNDDILIALQGVKQCLECRSVLQESLNSYVPRMMYPAVSSLDSIILEVRTPEKEHPKMMEIVSSIVGSAASLHDACEDYYLRLGYIPLASPYSMGDVVDRWMAAHSSEDAWSVVWNWAHSSFGPIPQYHACSVFVLYPKLVPEGKLPDLWREILNVVIGSESKDSKNTEQTLWGLRHDLIRHFTCHLEAHLPDNDGDSIACFAWWLAERVAKIFSDETESAQFYRKNWVEPALDKSTHIWLAASPRVGSSFLRYATATVPYPWVLAFLALMGRNLEKLAPEKQETELQATFQSILISCLISALPVVVELPADPTYAVEYPLGETALKWAAHQPEELRKALEQLVSTSRTLGSADGLVTALRNLTDYSVADQAAVALILKSLVYKNQLEAISVWDIFADMEWRQKVLNSIEDRVLWILIEALSALQVRDQEKWIFLLPHYLAEVCEKSENVERQRQLFMYVLHTSLISDTVSAVHRLLRGDQKAKFAQFAKEYRELVDNMWSYYPAWVQGRLRGLLASLHVE
;
A
#
# COMPACT_ATOMS: atom_id res chain seq x y z
N MET A 1 13.08 -1.70 41.29
CA MET A 1 13.49 -2.12 39.94
C MET A 1 14.09 -3.50 40.08
N GLY A 2 13.25 -4.50 39.82
CA GLY A 2 13.46 -5.88 40.22
C GLY A 2 13.97 -6.73 39.06
N GLN A 3 14.35 -7.97 39.36
CA GLN A 3 14.89 -8.97 38.44
C GLN A 3 14.00 -9.32 37.21
N PHE A 4 12.83 -8.70 37.07
CA PHE A 4 11.78 -9.06 36.09
C PHE A 4 11.38 -7.92 35.16
N ASP A 5 12.08 -6.77 35.19
CA ASP A 5 11.76 -5.61 34.34
C ASP A 5 11.88 -5.90 32.82
N HIS A 6 12.42 -7.06 32.43
CA HIS A 6 12.54 -7.52 31.04
C HIS A 6 11.56 -8.63 30.64
N ILE A 7 10.73 -9.14 31.56
CA ILE A 7 9.76 -10.22 31.28
C ILE A 7 8.40 -9.60 31.02
N GLY A 8 7.84 -9.83 29.82
CA GLY A 8 6.51 -9.33 29.47
C GLY A 8 5.40 -9.90 30.38
N PRO A 9 4.29 -9.17 30.61
CA PRO A 9 3.19 -9.59 31.47
C PRO A 9 2.64 -10.99 31.16
N ARG A 10 2.51 -11.33 29.88
CA ARG A 10 2.10 -12.67 29.43
C ARG A 10 3.05 -13.76 29.94
N THR A 11 4.35 -13.58 29.68
CA THR A 11 5.39 -14.53 30.12
C THR A 11 5.45 -14.62 31.64
N LEU A 12 5.25 -13.51 32.34
CA LEU A 12 5.18 -13.49 33.80
C LEU A 12 4.04 -14.39 34.32
N ILE A 13 2.83 -14.25 33.76
CA ILE A 13 1.68 -15.08 34.16
C ILE A 13 1.91 -16.55 33.83
N GLU A 14 2.42 -16.87 32.64
CA GLU A 14 2.75 -18.26 32.25
C GLU A 14 3.80 -18.88 33.18
N LEU A 15 4.83 -18.11 33.58
CA LEU A 15 5.85 -18.59 34.52
C LEU A 15 5.33 -18.73 35.96
N GLN A 16 4.37 -17.89 36.37
CA GLN A 16 3.66 -18.03 37.65
C GLN A 16 2.78 -19.28 37.67
N ASP A 17 2.11 -19.60 36.56
CA ASP A 17 1.34 -20.84 36.42
C ASP A 17 2.21 -22.10 36.56
N LEU A 18 3.51 -21.99 36.29
CA LEU A 18 4.49 -23.07 36.43
C LEU A 18 5.20 -23.09 37.79
N ASP A 19 4.80 -22.23 38.75
CA ASP A 19 5.41 -22.08 40.08
C ASP A 19 6.94 -21.86 40.02
N LEU A 20 7.44 -21.16 38.99
CA LEU A 20 8.88 -20.99 38.74
C LEU A 20 9.51 -19.81 39.51
N PHE A 21 8.76 -19.12 40.37
CA PHE A 21 9.25 -17.97 41.14
C PHE A 21 9.37 -18.26 42.63
N ASP A 22 10.57 -18.13 43.19
CA ASP A 22 10.85 -18.30 44.62
C ASP A 22 10.26 -17.19 45.52
N LYS A 23 9.87 -16.05 44.92
CA LYS A 23 9.34 -14.87 45.62
C LYS A 23 8.05 -14.39 44.97
N PRO A 24 7.04 -13.98 45.77
CA PRO A 24 5.83 -13.36 45.23
C PRO A 24 6.18 -12.07 44.49
N THR A 25 5.82 -12.01 43.22
CA THR A 25 5.93 -10.81 42.39
C THR A 25 4.77 -9.87 42.72
N ALA A 26 5.04 -8.56 42.76
CA ALA A 26 3.98 -7.57 42.98
C ALA A 26 2.88 -7.71 41.90
N PRO A 27 1.58 -7.63 42.25
CA PRO A 27 0.52 -7.71 41.27
C PRO A 27 0.63 -6.61 40.22
N ILE A 28 0.39 -6.96 38.95
CA ILE A 28 0.32 -5.98 37.85
C ILE A 28 -0.78 -4.95 38.18
N GLY A 29 -0.46 -3.67 38.05
CA GLY A 29 -1.41 -2.58 38.29
C GLY A 29 -1.65 -2.22 39.76
N MET A 30 -0.84 -2.72 40.71
CA MET A 30 -0.95 -2.37 42.12
C MET A 30 -0.80 -0.85 42.38
N ASP A 31 -0.01 -0.16 41.55
CA ASP A 31 0.23 1.29 41.65
C ASP A 31 -0.75 2.13 40.80
N VAL A 32 -1.71 1.50 40.11
CA VAL A 32 -2.68 2.21 39.28
C VAL A 32 -3.83 2.72 40.14
N ASP A 33 -4.07 4.02 40.06
CA ASP A 33 -5.21 4.64 40.70
C ASP A 33 -6.52 4.24 40.00
N LEU A 34 -7.31 3.40 40.66
CA LEU A 34 -8.56 2.89 40.11
C LEU A 34 -9.62 3.99 39.90
N GLU A 35 -9.57 5.09 40.66
CA GLU A 35 -10.49 6.22 40.45
C GLU A 35 -10.19 6.90 39.12
N VAL A 36 -8.89 7.10 38.84
CA VAL A 36 -8.43 7.62 37.55
C VAL A 36 -8.87 6.68 36.43
N LEU A 37 -8.71 5.36 36.57
CA LEU A 37 -9.09 4.42 35.51
C LEU A 37 -10.62 4.34 35.28
N ARG A 38 -11.43 4.55 36.32
CA ARG A 38 -12.90 4.45 36.26
C ARG A 38 -13.60 5.71 35.76
N ASP A 39 -13.02 6.89 35.97
CA ASP A 39 -13.61 8.16 35.55
C ASP A 39 -12.86 8.73 34.33
N LEU A 40 -13.53 8.74 33.17
CA LEU A 40 -12.96 9.26 31.92
C LEU A 40 -12.56 10.73 31.99
N ASN A 41 -13.19 11.50 32.87
CA ASN A 41 -12.98 12.95 33.03
C ASN A 41 -12.18 13.28 34.31
N HIS A 42 -11.52 12.29 34.91
CA HIS A 42 -10.81 12.47 36.16
C HIS A 42 -9.70 13.55 36.02
N PRO A 43 -9.55 14.49 36.96
CA PRO A 43 -8.64 15.65 36.83
C PRO A 43 -7.14 15.29 36.78
N LEU A 44 -6.77 14.08 37.23
CA LEU A 44 -5.39 13.56 37.11
C LEU A 44 -5.10 12.90 35.75
N ARG A 45 -6.10 12.75 34.88
CA ARG A 45 -5.86 12.29 33.50
C ARG A 45 -5.29 13.43 32.69
N LEU A 46 -4.29 13.11 31.89
CA LEU A 46 -3.81 14.00 30.86
C LEU A 46 -4.63 13.76 29.60
N GLU A 47 -5.02 14.83 28.93
CA GLU A 47 -5.80 14.73 27.70
C GLU A 47 -4.99 13.98 26.63
N LEU A 48 -5.55 12.87 26.19
CA LEU A 48 -5.07 12.07 25.08
C LEU A 48 -6.26 11.77 24.16
N PRO A 49 -6.02 11.58 22.85
CA PRO A 49 -7.05 11.02 22.00
C PRO A 49 -7.38 9.61 22.52
N PRO A 50 -8.61 9.11 22.30
CA PRO A 50 -8.96 7.75 22.66
C PRO A 50 -7.99 6.71 22.09
N GLY A 51 -7.70 5.65 22.85
CA GLY A 51 -6.77 4.61 22.44
C GLY A 51 -6.38 3.66 23.57
N PRO A 52 -5.41 2.76 23.33
CA PRO A 52 -5.03 1.72 24.29
C PRO A 52 -4.23 2.23 25.50
N LEU A 53 -3.70 3.45 25.44
CA LEU A 53 -2.88 4.05 26.49
C LEU A 53 -3.70 4.98 27.39
N LEU A 54 -3.49 4.85 28.70
CA LEU A 54 -3.93 5.79 29.71
C LEU A 54 -2.72 6.57 30.22
N PHE A 55 -2.84 7.90 30.26
CA PHE A 55 -1.79 8.77 30.77
C PHE A 55 -2.31 9.63 31.91
N CYS A 56 -1.68 9.52 33.08
CA CYS A 56 -2.14 10.17 34.29
C CYS A 56 -1.00 10.65 35.20
N LEU A 57 -1.35 11.46 36.19
CA LEU A 57 -0.46 11.92 37.24
C LEU A 57 -0.62 11.07 38.51
N SER A 58 0.49 10.72 39.15
CA SER A 58 0.49 10.06 40.46
C SER A 58 -0.03 10.99 41.55
N LYS A 59 -0.63 10.42 42.60
CA LYS A 59 -1.10 11.15 43.80
C LYS A 59 0.03 11.55 44.77
N ASP A 60 1.29 11.44 44.36
CA ASP A 60 2.45 11.76 45.20
C ASP A 60 2.61 13.29 45.42
N GLU A 61 3.28 13.70 46.50
CA GLU A 61 3.63 15.12 46.76
C GLU A 61 4.34 15.80 45.58
N LYS A 62 5.06 15.01 44.77
CA LYS A 62 5.61 15.42 43.47
C LYS A 62 4.98 14.52 42.40
N PRO A 63 3.91 14.98 41.72
CA PRO A 63 3.19 14.17 40.75
C PRO A 63 4.12 13.64 39.66
N LYS A 64 4.16 12.32 39.52
CA LYS A 64 4.89 11.65 38.44
C LYS A 64 3.91 11.34 37.31
N ARG A 65 4.39 11.42 36.07
CA ARG A 65 3.62 10.98 34.91
C ARG A 65 3.67 9.44 34.86
N ILE A 66 2.51 8.81 34.81
CA ILE A 66 2.34 7.36 34.70
C ILE A 66 1.68 7.09 33.36
N LEU A 67 2.33 6.24 32.56
CA LEU A 67 1.77 5.69 31.33
C LEU A 67 1.37 4.25 31.58
N VAL A 68 0.14 3.90 31.23
CA VAL A 68 -0.39 2.55 31.38
C VAL A 68 -0.96 2.08 30.06
N ASP A 69 -0.44 0.98 29.53
CA ASP A 69 -1.14 0.22 28.50
C ASP A 69 -2.27 -0.56 29.17
N VAL A 70 -3.51 -0.15 28.93
CA VAL A 70 -4.65 -0.67 29.70
C VAL A 70 -4.88 -2.16 29.45
N SER A 71 -4.48 -2.68 28.30
CA SER A 71 -4.58 -4.12 28.00
C SER A 71 -3.70 -4.95 28.95
N THR A 72 -2.58 -4.41 29.42
CA THR A 72 -1.68 -5.10 30.36
C THR A 72 -2.31 -5.29 31.74
N LEU A 73 -3.24 -4.41 32.14
CA LEU A 73 -3.94 -4.51 33.42
C LEU A 73 -4.92 -5.68 33.48
N LEU A 74 -5.29 -6.25 32.33
CA LEU A 74 -6.12 -7.47 32.27
C LEU A 74 -5.42 -8.67 32.89
N TYR A 75 -4.08 -8.65 33.00
CA TYR A 75 -3.28 -9.67 33.67
C TYR A 75 -3.17 -9.47 35.19
N SER A 76 -3.76 -8.43 35.77
CA SER A 76 -3.68 -8.20 37.22
C SER A 76 -4.29 -9.36 38.00
N GLU A 77 -3.63 -9.80 39.07
CA GLU A 77 -4.24 -10.78 40.00
C GLU A 77 -5.39 -10.15 40.81
N LEU A 78 -5.43 -8.82 40.90
CA LEU A 78 -6.46 -8.07 41.60
C LEU A 78 -7.73 -7.95 40.74
N LEU A 79 -8.83 -8.56 41.19
CA LEU A 79 -10.11 -8.54 40.47
C LEU A 79 -10.58 -7.12 40.15
N GLU A 80 -10.44 -6.18 41.11
CA GLU A 80 -10.89 -4.80 40.94
C GLU A 80 -10.11 -4.04 39.86
N VAL A 81 -8.81 -4.35 39.67
CA VAL A 81 -7.98 -3.80 38.60
C VAL A 81 -8.44 -4.36 37.25
N ARG A 82 -8.58 -5.69 37.13
CA ARG A 82 -9.08 -6.33 35.90
C ARG A 82 -10.45 -5.80 35.50
N LYS A 83 -11.35 -5.67 36.47
CA LYS A 83 -12.71 -5.16 36.27
C LYS A 83 -12.71 -3.71 35.79
N ALA A 84 -11.90 -2.85 36.39
CA ALA A 84 -11.77 -1.46 35.98
C ALA A 84 -11.18 -1.33 34.57
N ALA A 85 -10.12 -2.08 34.26
CA ALA A 85 -9.49 -2.10 32.94
C ALA A 85 -10.44 -2.60 31.85
N PHE A 86 -11.14 -3.71 32.11
CA PHE A 86 -12.13 -4.25 31.17
C PHE A 86 -13.28 -3.26 30.94
N SER A 87 -13.79 -2.65 32.01
CA SER A 87 -14.91 -1.69 31.91
C SER A 87 -14.50 -0.45 31.12
N TYR A 88 -13.30 0.08 31.38
CA TYR A 88 -12.74 1.21 30.64
C TYR A 88 -12.62 0.91 29.14
N LEU A 89 -12.00 -0.22 28.77
CA LEU A 89 -11.84 -0.60 27.37
C LEU A 89 -13.19 -0.81 26.70
N ASN A 90 -14.13 -1.48 27.37
CA ASN A 90 -15.46 -1.73 26.84
C ASN A 90 -16.27 -0.43 26.66
N GLU A 91 -16.19 0.51 27.60
CA GLU A 91 -16.85 1.81 27.50
C GLU A 91 -16.33 2.62 26.31
N LEU A 92 -15.02 2.70 26.13
CA LEU A 92 -14.43 3.39 24.97
C LEU A 92 -14.87 2.78 23.63
N ILE A 93 -15.00 1.45 23.56
CA ILE A 93 -15.41 0.74 22.35
C ILE A 93 -16.91 0.94 22.08
N VAL A 94 -17.75 0.86 23.10
CA VAL A 94 -19.22 1.02 22.98
C VAL A 94 -19.58 2.46 22.59
N ASP A 95 -18.83 3.44 23.09
CA ASP A 95 -19.01 4.86 22.75
C ASP A 95 -18.45 5.23 21.36
N GLU A 96 -17.97 4.26 20.58
CA GLU A 96 -17.33 4.45 19.26
C GLU A 96 -16.10 5.39 19.30
N LYS A 97 -15.53 5.59 20.49
CA LYS A 97 -14.33 6.40 20.70
C LYS A 97 -13.07 5.59 20.40
N PHE A 98 -13.11 4.27 20.61
CA PHE A 98 -11.98 3.37 20.43
C PHE A 98 -12.32 2.26 19.43
N GLU A 99 -11.84 2.39 18.20
CA GLU A 99 -12.15 1.47 17.11
C GLU A 99 -11.40 0.14 17.28
N VAL A 100 -12.08 -0.99 17.11
CA VAL A 100 -11.46 -2.33 17.18
C VAL A 100 -12.00 -3.21 16.06
N SER A 101 -11.22 -4.18 15.62
CA SER A 101 -11.69 -5.11 14.59
C SER A 101 -12.87 -5.98 15.09
N PRO A 102 -13.72 -6.49 14.19
CA PRO A 102 -14.82 -7.38 14.56
C PRO A 102 -14.37 -8.61 15.35
N LYS A 103 -13.18 -9.14 15.06
CA LYS A 103 -12.59 -10.26 15.80
C LYS A 103 -12.29 -9.89 17.25
N THR A 104 -11.60 -8.77 17.48
CA THR A 104 -11.27 -8.30 18.83
C THR A 104 -12.54 -7.99 19.62
N LEU A 105 -13.54 -7.38 19.00
CA LEU A 105 -14.85 -7.16 19.62
C LEU A 105 -15.54 -8.48 20.02
N GLY A 106 -15.48 -9.51 19.17
CA GLY A 106 -16.00 -10.84 19.48
C GLY A 106 -15.29 -11.52 20.65
N ILE A 107 -13.96 -11.40 20.71
CA ILE A 107 -13.14 -11.92 21.82
C ILE A 107 -13.44 -11.15 23.11
N LEU A 108 -13.61 -9.82 23.04
CA LEU A 108 -14.01 -8.97 24.17
C LEU A 108 -15.34 -9.42 24.77
N LYS A 109 -16.38 -9.54 23.94
CA LYS A 109 -17.72 -9.96 24.35
C LYS A 109 -17.73 -11.37 24.97
N SER A 110 -17.04 -12.32 24.35
CA SER A 110 -16.99 -13.71 24.83
C SER A 110 -16.12 -13.91 26.08
N SER A 111 -15.18 -12.99 26.35
CA SER A 111 -14.26 -13.08 27.49
C SER A 111 -14.76 -12.42 28.77
N GLN A 112 -15.84 -11.62 28.71
CA GLN A 112 -16.34 -10.81 29.85
C GLN A 112 -16.55 -11.62 31.14
N ALA A 113 -17.29 -12.72 31.09
CA ALA A 113 -17.56 -13.52 32.29
C ALA A 113 -16.29 -14.25 32.80
N ARG A 114 -15.35 -14.54 31.91
CA ARG A 114 -14.12 -15.28 32.23
C ARG A 114 -13.08 -14.37 32.87
N ILE A 115 -12.86 -13.17 32.33
CA ILE A 115 -11.87 -12.21 32.84
C ILE A 115 -12.23 -11.69 34.24
N LEU A 116 -13.53 -11.63 34.55
CA LEU A 116 -14.06 -11.26 35.86
C LEU A 116 -14.20 -12.43 36.84
N SER A 117 -13.72 -13.62 36.47
CA SER A 117 -13.78 -14.79 37.36
C SER A 117 -12.70 -14.71 38.45
N ASP A 118 -13.02 -15.20 39.64
CA ASP A 118 -12.03 -15.47 40.70
C ASP A 118 -11.21 -16.75 40.44
N ILE A 119 -11.58 -17.55 39.44
CA ILE A 119 -10.92 -18.80 39.11
C ILE A 119 -9.72 -18.53 38.20
N SER A 120 -8.50 -18.77 38.71
CA SER A 120 -7.23 -18.42 38.04
C SER A 120 -7.14 -18.84 36.57
N HIS A 121 -7.34 -20.13 36.27
CA HIS A 121 -7.22 -20.62 34.89
C HIS A 121 -8.26 -20.00 33.93
N LYS A 122 -9.43 -19.56 34.43
CA LYS A 122 -10.46 -18.95 33.59
C LYS A 122 -10.09 -17.53 33.20
N TRP A 123 -9.70 -16.70 34.17
CA TRP A 123 -9.36 -15.30 33.90
C TRP A 123 -7.99 -15.18 33.23
N ARG A 124 -7.00 -16.01 33.58
CA ARG A 124 -5.67 -16.00 32.93
C ARG A 124 -5.78 -16.31 31.43
N SER A 125 -6.49 -17.38 31.07
CA SER A 125 -6.72 -17.72 29.65
C SER A 125 -7.52 -16.64 28.91
N ALA A 126 -8.48 -15.98 29.56
CA ALA A 126 -9.20 -14.85 28.96
C ALA A 126 -8.31 -13.61 28.79
N ALA A 127 -7.45 -13.31 29.76
CA ALA A 127 -6.49 -12.21 29.69
C ALA A 127 -5.50 -12.42 28.55
N ILE A 128 -4.97 -13.64 28.38
CA ILE A 128 -4.11 -14.00 27.24
C ILE A 128 -4.83 -13.78 25.92
N ALA A 129 -6.04 -14.33 25.77
CA ALA A 129 -6.81 -14.20 24.53
C ALA A 129 -7.15 -12.73 24.20
N LEU A 130 -7.52 -11.93 25.20
CA LEU A 130 -7.79 -10.50 25.04
C LEU A 130 -6.51 -9.74 24.67
N ASN A 131 -5.43 -9.95 25.41
CA ASN A 131 -4.18 -9.27 25.14
C ASN A 131 -3.61 -9.64 23.76
N ASP A 132 -3.70 -10.91 23.34
CA ASP A 132 -3.27 -11.32 22.00
C ASP A 132 -4.15 -10.65 20.93
N ALA A 133 -5.48 -10.60 21.15
CA ALA A 133 -6.38 -9.88 20.25
C ALA A 133 -6.02 -8.39 20.16
N PHE A 134 -5.77 -7.73 21.29
CA PHE A 134 -5.41 -6.32 21.34
C PHE A 134 -4.04 -6.03 20.70
N ASN A 135 -3.05 -6.91 20.89
CA ASN A 135 -1.73 -6.74 20.31
C ASN A 135 -1.71 -7.01 18.79
N ASP A 136 -2.54 -7.93 18.31
CA ASP A 136 -2.64 -8.24 16.88
C ASP A 136 -3.48 -7.22 16.09
N ASP A 137 -4.40 -6.50 16.76
CA ASP A 137 -5.37 -5.63 16.12
C ASP A 137 -4.76 -4.35 15.53
N ILE A 138 -4.86 -4.21 14.20
CA ILE A 138 -4.35 -3.05 13.47
C ILE A 138 -5.06 -1.74 13.88
N LEU A 139 -6.36 -1.76 14.17
CA LEU A 139 -7.10 -0.53 14.52
C LEU A 139 -6.68 -0.02 15.89
N ILE A 140 -6.34 -0.94 16.80
CA ILE A 140 -5.74 -0.61 18.10
C ILE A 140 -4.34 -0.05 17.90
N ALA A 141 -3.53 -0.67 17.03
CA ALA A 141 -2.18 -0.18 16.75
C ALA A 141 -2.17 1.23 16.15
N LEU A 142 -3.09 1.52 15.22
CA LEU A 142 -3.28 2.85 14.63
C LEU A 142 -3.56 3.90 15.71
N GLN A 143 -4.48 3.62 16.64
CA GLN A 143 -4.81 4.53 17.73
C GLN A 143 -3.69 4.67 18.76
N GLY A 144 -2.97 3.60 19.05
CA GLY A 144 -1.76 3.65 19.88
C GLY A 144 -0.68 4.55 19.27
N VAL A 145 -0.44 4.45 17.96
CA VAL A 145 0.48 5.36 17.26
C VAL A 145 -0.03 6.81 17.33
N LYS A 146 -1.31 7.06 17.08
CA LYS A 146 -1.91 8.40 17.17
C LYS A 146 -1.70 9.03 18.55
N GLN A 147 -2.03 8.31 19.62
CA GLN A 147 -1.77 8.75 21.00
C GLN A 147 -0.28 9.08 21.23
N CYS A 148 0.62 8.21 20.76
CA CYS A 148 2.06 8.43 20.91
C CYS A 148 2.56 9.67 20.16
N LEU A 149 2.02 9.94 18.97
CA LEU A 149 2.40 11.08 18.15
C LEU A 149 1.90 12.42 18.67
N GLU A 150 0.75 12.46 19.34
CA GLU A 150 0.23 13.67 19.99
C GLU A 150 0.99 14.00 21.30
N CYS A 151 1.73 13.03 21.86
CA CYS A 151 2.49 13.18 23.13
C CYS A 151 3.96 12.73 23.03
N ARG A 152 4.66 13.09 21.94
CA ARG A 152 5.98 12.54 21.55
C ARG A 152 7.06 12.53 22.64
N SER A 153 7.12 13.56 23.50
CA SER A 153 8.21 13.68 24.48
C SER A 153 8.14 12.66 25.63
N VAL A 154 7.01 11.98 25.82
CA VAL A 154 6.81 11.02 26.92
C VAL A 154 6.57 9.59 26.42
N LEU A 155 6.09 9.41 25.18
CA LEU A 155 5.59 8.12 24.69
C LEU A 155 6.49 7.43 23.65
N GLN A 156 7.76 7.84 23.52
CA GLN A 156 8.67 7.31 22.50
C GLN A 156 8.89 5.79 22.61
N GLU A 157 8.95 5.24 23.82
CA GLU A 157 9.09 3.78 24.03
C GLU A 157 7.85 3.02 23.56
N SER A 158 6.66 3.55 23.82
CA SER A 158 5.39 2.95 23.36
C SER A 158 5.27 3.03 21.84
N LEU A 159 5.76 4.10 21.23
CA LEU A 159 5.79 4.24 19.78
C LEU A 159 6.59 3.11 19.12
N ASN A 160 7.72 2.70 19.72
CA ASN A 160 8.53 1.57 19.23
C ASN A 160 7.79 0.22 19.31
N SER A 161 6.74 0.09 20.13
CA SER A 161 5.90 -1.10 20.22
C SER A 161 4.76 -1.08 19.19
N TYR A 162 4.11 0.07 19.00
CA TYR A 162 2.93 0.21 18.14
C TYR A 162 3.27 0.39 16.65
N VAL A 163 4.33 1.12 16.29
CA VAL A 163 4.70 1.35 14.88
C VAL A 163 4.96 0.04 14.13
N PRO A 164 5.74 -0.94 14.65
CA PRO A 164 5.93 -2.20 13.94
C PRO A 164 4.63 -2.97 13.69
N ARG A 165 3.66 -2.91 14.62
CA ARG A 165 2.36 -3.58 14.47
C ARG A 165 1.47 -2.89 13.44
N MET A 166 1.57 -1.56 13.37
CA MET A 166 0.91 -0.76 12.35
C MET A 166 1.49 -1.03 10.95
N MET A 167 2.82 -1.08 10.84
CA MET A 167 3.51 -1.26 9.57
C MET A 167 3.48 -2.72 9.10
N TYR A 168 3.53 -3.70 10.00
CA TYR A 168 3.50 -5.14 9.65
C TYR A 168 2.31 -5.82 10.34
N PRO A 169 1.07 -5.47 9.96
CA PRO A 169 -0.12 -6.01 10.60
C PRO A 169 -0.19 -7.53 10.45
N ALA A 170 -0.66 -8.19 11.51
CA ALA A 170 -0.93 -9.62 11.48
C ALA A 170 -2.14 -9.90 10.57
N VAL A 171 -2.01 -10.87 9.67
CA VAL A 171 -3.11 -11.33 8.79
C VAL A 171 -4.38 -11.63 9.59
N SER A 172 -4.20 -12.24 10.78
CA SER A 172 -5.30 -12.64 11.64
C SER A 172 -6.15 -11.46 12.13
N SER A 173 -5.62 -10.22 12.13
CA SER A 173 -6.37 -9.00 12.40
C SER A 173 -7.12 -8.54 11.15
N LEU A 174 -6.46 -8.60 10.00
CA LEU A 174 -6.98 -8.07 8.74
C LEU A 174 -8.14 -8.90 8.19
N ASP A 175 -8.08 -10.22 8.31
CA ASP A 175 -9.11 -11.15 7.82
C ASP A 175 -10.50 -10.89 8.42
N SER A 176 -10.55 -10.23 9.57
CA SER A 176 -11.80 -9.89 10.25
C SER A 176 -12.41 -8.55 9.83
N ILE A 177 -11.63 -7.70 9.15
CA ILE A 177 -12.07 -6.40 8.66
C ILE A 177 -12.75 -6.63 7.32
N ILE A 178 -14.06 -6.36 7.27
CA ILE A 178 -14.86 -6.50 6.06
C ILE A 178 -15.01 -5.11 5.46
N LEU A 179 -14.35 -4.88 4.33
CA LEU A 179 -14.58 -3.68 3.54
C LEU A 179 -15.97 -3.72 2.94
N GLU A 180 -16.57 -2.53 2.83
CA GLU A 180 -17.87 -2.39 2.20
C GLU A 180 -17.81 -2.81 0.73
N VAL A 181 -16.72 -2.53 0.03
CA VAL A 181 -16.41 -3.09 -1.29
C VAL A 181 -15.08 -3.81 -1.17
N ARG A 182 -15.09 -5.12 -1.37
CA ARG A 182 -13.90 -5.95 -1.27
C ARG A 182 -13.21 -6.08 -2.63
N THR A 183 -13.97 -6.35 -3.68
CA THR A 183 -13.46 -6.57 -5.03
C THR A 183 -14.22 -5.67 -6.00
N PRO A 184 -13.84 -4.36 -6.10
CA PRO A 184 -14.57 -3.40 -6.91
C PRO A 184 -14.83 -3.89 -8.34
N GLU A 185 -13.90 -4.58 -9.00
CA GLU A 185 -14.10 -5.07 -10.38
C GLU A 185 -15.26 -6.08 -10.53
N LYS A 186 -15.66 -6.75 -9.44
CA LYS A 186 -16.74 -7.75 -9.44
C LYS A 186 -18.00 -7.29 -8.70
N GLU A 187 -17.94 -6.16 -8.00
CA GLU A 187 -19.00 -5.66 -7.11
C GLU A 187 -19.67 -4.38 -7.63
N HIS A 188 -19.73 -4.20 -8.95
CA HIS A 188 -20.39 -3.06 -9.62
C HIS A 188 -21.81 -2.76 -9.11
N PRO A 189 -22.73 -3.76 -8.97
CA PRO A 189 -24.07 -3.50 -8.43
C PRO A 189 -24.06 -2.95 -7.00
N LYS A 190 -23.12 -3.42 -6.18
CA LYS A 190 -22.97 -2.98 -4.79
C LYS A 190 -22.43 -1.55 -4.71
N MET A 191 -21.47 -1.19 -5.56
CA MET A 191 -21.00 0.19 -5.66
C MET A 191 -22.13 1.14 -6.09
N MET A 192 -22.99 0.73 -7.03
CA MET A 192 -24.19 1.50 -7.38
C MET A 192 -25.17 1.66 -6.21
N GLU A 193 -25.37 0.61 -5.41
CA GLU A 193 -26.20 0.65 -4.21
C GLU A 193 -25.64 1.65 -3.20
N ILE A 194 -24.32 1.61 -2.95
CA ILE A 194 -23.63 2.56 -2.06
C ILE A 194 -23.81 4.00 -2.55
N VAL A 195 -23.53 4.27 -3.83
CA VAL A 195 -23.70 5.61 -4.43
C VAL A 195 -25.15 6.09 -4.31
N SER A 196 -26.12 5.21 -4.58
CA SER A 196 -27.54 5.55 -4.49
C SER A 196 -27.97 5.80 -3.04
N SER A 197 -27.44 5.04 -2.09
CA SER A 197 -27.65 5.23 -0.66
C SER A 197 -27.11 6.59 -0.23
N ILE A 198 -25.85 6.93 -0.56
CA ILE A 198 -25.24 8.22 -0.22
C ILE A 198 -26.11 9.37 -0.73
N VAL A 199 -26.47 9.34 -2.01
CA VAL A 199 -27.30 10.39 -2.63
C VAL A 199 -28.68 10.50 -1.96
N GLY A 200 -29.27 9.37 -1.55
CA GLY A 200 -30.60 9.33 -0.93
C GLY A 200 -30.65 9.66 0.55
N SER A 201 -29.57 9.46 1.31
CA SER A 201 -29.53 9.69 2.76
C SER A 201 -28.82 10.97 3.19
N ALA A 202 -27.97 11.56 2.34
CA ALA A 202 -27.22 12.77 2.68
C ALA A 202 -28.14 14.00 2.81
N ALA A 203 -28.06 14.68 3.95
CA ALA A 203 -28.87 15.86 4.24
C ALA A 203 -28.36 17.13 3.54
N SER A 204 -27.09 17.17 3.18
CA SER A 204 -26.42 18.26 2.45
C SER A 204 -25.41 17.70 1.45
N LEU A 205 -24.95 18.54 0.51
CA LEU A 205 -23.90 18.13 -0.42
C LEU A 205 -22.59 17.82 0.31
N HIS A 206 -22.30 18.54 1.39
CA HIS A 206 -21.15 18.27 2.25
C HIS A 206 -21.22 16.84 2.83
N ASP A 207 -22.37 16.44 3.35
CA ASP A 207 -22.55 15.09 3.91
C ASP A 207 -22.43 14.01 2.83
N ALA A 208 -22.88 14.29 1.60
CA ALA A 208 -22.72 13.38 0.48
C ALA A 208 -21.24 13.17 0.11
N CYS A 209 -20.45 14.26 0.08
CA CYS A 209 -19.01 14.19 -0.14
C CYS A 209 -18.30 13.42 0.99
N GLU A 210 -18.64 13.69 2.25
CA GLU A 210 -18.03 13.02 3.40
C GLU A 210 -18.37 11.53 3.43
N ASP A 211 -19.64 11.15 3.24
CA ASP A 211 -20.05 9.74 3.24
C ASP A 211 -19.41 8.96 2.07
N TYR A 212 -19.33 9.57 0.88
CA TYR A 212 -18.57 8.98 -0.23
C TYR A 212 -17.09 8.81 0.12
N TYR A 213 -16.46 9.83 0.67
CA TYR A 213 -15.03 9.80 0.96
C TYR A 213 -14.67 8.72 1.98
N LEU A 214 -15.50 8.55 3.01
CA LEU A 214 -15.35 7.51 4.03
C LEU A 214 -15.51 6.09 3.46
N ARG A 215 -16.45 5.90 2.52
CA ARG A 215 -16.84 4.56 2.03
C ARG A 215 -16.08 4.11 0.78
N LEU A 216 -15.79 5.02 -0.15
CA LEU A 216 -15.23 4.73 -1.47
C LEU A 216 -14.06 5.65 -1.87
N GLY A 217 -13.87 6.78 -1.18
CA GLY A 217 -12.92 7.81 -1.59
C GLY A 217 -11.45 7.44 -1.54
N TYR A 218 -11.07 6.31 -0.93
CA TYR A 218 -9.69 5.82 -0.93
C TYR A 218 -9.28 5.16 -2.25
N ILE A 219 -10.16 5.02 -3.26
CA ILE A 219 -9.83 4.51 -4.59
C ILE A 219 -10.27 5.51 -5.68
N PRO A 220 -9.49 5.71 -6.76
CA PRO A 220 -9.90 6.53 -7.90
C PRO A 220 -10.92 5.77 -8.77
N LEU A 221 -12.18 5.77 -8.38
CA LEU A 221 -13.27 5.09 -9.11
C LEU A 221 -13.69 5.83 -10.38
N ALA A 222 -14.06 5.04 -11.40
CA ALA A 222 -14.65 5.51 -12.65
C ALA A 222 -16.11 5.97 -12.47
N SER A 223 -16.63 6.75 -13.43
CA SER A 223 -18.09 6.90 -13.57
C SER A 223 -18.69 5.56 -14.00
N PRO A 224 -19.82 5.11 -13.42
CA PRO A 224 -20.79 5.85 -12.61
C PRO A 224 -20.55 5.88 -11.09
N TYR A 225 -19.42 5.37 -10.61
CA TYR A 225 -19.11 5.18 -9.18
C TYR A 225 -18.32 6.34 -8.56
N SER A 226 -17.98 7.38 -9.33
CA SER A 226 -17.07 8.44 -8.90
C SER A 226 -17.73 9.47 -7.99
N MET A 227 -16.92 10.26 -7.26
CA MET A 227 -17.41 11.44 -6.52
C MET A 227 -18.16 12.40 -7.45
N GLY A 228 -17.69 12.56 -8.69
CA GLY A 228 -18.35 13.40 -9.68
C GLY A 228 -19.81 12.98 -9.89
N ASP A 229 -20.06 11.69 -10.05
CA ASP A 229 -21.41 11.15 -10.26
C ASP A 229 -22.28 11.29 -9.00
N VAL A 230 -21.71 11.14 -7.81
CA VAL A 230 -22.42 11.39 -6.54
C VAL A 230 -22.89 12.84 -6.48
N VAL A 231 -22.00 13.80 -6.72
CA VAL A 231 -22.31 15.23 -6.69
C VAL A 231 -23.35 15.58 -7.77
N ASP A 232 -23.18 15.13 -9.02
CA ASP A 232 -24.12 15.44 -10.10
C ASP A 232 -25.52 14.88 -9.81
N ARG A 233 -25.62 13.64 -9.30
CA ARG A 233 -26.91 13.03 -8.93
C ARG A 233 -27.55 13.73 -7.74
N TRP A 234 -26.77 14.08 -6.73
CA TRP A 234 -27.28 14.81 -5.57
C TRP A 234 -27.81 16.19 -5.97
N MET A 235 -27.06 16.93 -6.81
CA MET A 235 -27.47 18.23 -7.35
C MET A 235 -28.70 18.13 -8.27
N ALA A 236 -28.85 17.03 -9.01
CA ALA A 236 -30.05 16.78 -9.81
C ALA A 236 -31.30 16.52 -8.94
N ALA A 237 -31.12 15.94 -7.74
CA ALA A 237 -32.18 15.72 -6.77
C ALA A 237 -32.46 16.95 -5.89
N HIS A 238 -31.45 17.82 -5.67
CA HIS A 238 -31.50 18.96 -4.75
C HIS A 238 -30.94 20.22 -5.45
N SER A 239 -31.82 21.14 -5.85
CA SER A 239 -31.47 22.21 -6.79
C SER A 239 -31.03 23.54 -6.14
N SER A 240 -30.53 23.54 -4.90
CA SER A 240 -30.38 24.79 -4.13
C SER A 240 -28.98 25.14 -3.62
N GLU A 241 -28.00 24.25 -3.72
CA GLU A 241 -26.66 24.49 -3.17
C GLU A 241 -25.65 24.97 -4.22
N ASP A 242 -24.71 25.81 -3.79
CA ASP A 242 -23.54 26.17 -4.61
C ASP A 242 -22.51 25.06 -4.55
N ALA A 243 -22.59 24.13 -5.51
CA ALA A 243 -21.70 22.98 -5.60
C ALA A 243 -20.21 23.37 -5.59
N TRP A 244 -19.85 24.49 -6.21
CA TRP A 244 -18.46 24.97 -6.22
C TRP A 244 -17.95 25.24 -4.81
N SER A 245 -18.65 26.10 -4.07
CA SER A 245 -18.21 26.51 -2.74
C SER A 245 -18.28 25.35 -1.74
N VAL A 246 -19.33 24.52 -1.78
CA VAL A 246 -19.50 23.42 -0.81
C VAL A 246 -18.42 22.35 -1.00
N VAL A 247 -18.17 21.91 -2.23
CA VAL A 247 -17.17 20.86 -2.51
C VAL A 247 -15.76 21.34 -2.17
N TRP A 248 -15.40 22.58 -2.50
CA TRP A 248 -14.07 23.11 -2.13
C TRP A 248 -13.91 23.33 -0.62
N ASN A 249 -14.95 23.81 0.07
CA ASN A 249 -14.88 23.95 1.53
C ASN A 249 -14.71 22.59 2.22
N TRP A 250 -15.43 21.57 1.75
CA TRP A 250 -15.24 20.19 2.20
C TRP A 250 -13.81 19.72 1.94
N ALA A 251 -13.30 19.87 0.72
CA ALA A 251 -11.98 19.40 0.36
C ALA A 251 -10.86 20.09 1.16
N HIS A 252 -10.95 21.39 1.43
CA HIS A 252 -9.97 22.14 2.21
C HIS A 252 -10.05 21.90 3.72
N SER A 253 -11.20 21.42 4.24
CA SER A 253 -11.36 21.07 5.66
C SER A 253 -11.06 19.60 5.94
N SER A 254 -10.99 18.78 4.90
CA SER A 254 -10.67 17.36 4.97
C SER A 254 -9.16 17.12 5.01
N PHE A 255 -8.75 16.01 5.63
CA PHE A 255 -7.34 15.65 5.79
C PHE A 255 -6.72 15.12 4.47
N GLY A 256 -5.49 15.55 4.18
CA GLY A 256 -4.67 15.06 3.08
C GLY A 256 -5.07 15.55 1.67
N PRO A 257 -4.40 15.04 0.63
CA PRO A 257 -4.57 15.53 -0.75
C PRO A 257 -5.66 14.79 -1.57
N ILE A 258 -6.17 13.65 -1.08
CA ILE A 258 -7.23 12.89 -1.79
C ILE A 258 -8.55 13.68 -1.92
N PRO A 259 -9.02 14.45 -0.91
CA PRO A 259 -10.19 15.31 -1.05
C PRO A 259 -10.05 16.33 -2.20
N GLN A 260 -8.86 16.91 -2.39
CA GLN A 260 -8.57 17.81 -3.51
C GLN A 260 -8.64 17.09 -4.86
N TYR A 261 -8.14 15.85 -4.96
CA TYR A 261 -8.32 15.01 -6.15
C TYR A 261 -9.80 14.81 -6.48
N HIS A 262 -10.63 14.49 -5.48
CA HIS A 262 -12.07 14.27 -5.69
C HIS A 262 -12.79 15.56 -6.08
N ALA A 263 -12.49 16.68 -5.44
CA ALA A 263 -13.03 17.99 -5.82
C ALA A 263 -12.66 18.36 -7.26
N CYS A 264 -11.39 18.20 -7.65
CA CYS A 264 -10.97 18.39 -9.03
C CYS A 264 -11.72 17.45 -10.00
N SER A 265 -11.88 16.18 -9.62
CA SER A 265 -12.57 15.17 -10.45
C SER A 265 -14.04 15.53 -10.69
N VAL A 266 -14.74 16.08 -9.68
CA VAL A 266 -16.12 16.59 -9.83
C VAL A 266 -16.18 17.65 -10.91
N PHE A 267 -15.34 18.68 -10.84
CA PHE A 267 -15.41 19.82 -11.77
C PHE A 267 -14.86 19.49 -13.16
N VAL A 268 -13.95 18.54 -13.28
CA VAL A 268 -13.48 18.02 -14.57
C VAL A 268 -14.53 17.15 -15.26
N LEU A 269 -15.24 16.29 -14.50
CA LEU A 269 -16.31 15.46 -15.06
C LEU A 269 -17.57 16.27 -15.39
N TYR A 270 -17.84 17.32 -14.61
CA TYR A 270 -19.01 18.18 -14.76
C TYR A 270 -18.64 19.66 -14.83
N PRO A 271 -18.00 20.14 -15.93
CA PRO A 271 -17.59 21.54 -16.07
C PRO A 271 -18.75 22.56 -15.95
N LYS A 272 -20.00 22.12 -16.16
CA LYS A 272 -21.20 22.91 -15.94
C LYS A 272 -21.38 23.40 -14.49
N LEU A 273 -20.71 22.75 -13.53
CA LEU A 273 -20.73 23.12 -12.12
C LEU A 273 -19.66 24.16 -11.76
N VAL A 274 -18.79 24.54 -12.71
CA VAL A 274 -17.76 25.57 -12.51
C VAL A 274 -18.39 26.94 -12.79
N PRO A 275 -18.40 27.86 -11.81
CA PRO A 275 -18.92 29.20 -12.01
C PRO A 275 -18.14 29.98 -13.07
N GLU A 276 -18.80 30.95 -13.70
CA GLU A 276 -18.16 31.82 -14.69
C GLU A 276 -16.95 32.54 -14.06
N GLY A 277 -15.81 32.52 -14.76
CA GLY A 277 -14.57 33.13 -14.29
C GLY A 277 -13.75 32.30 -13.29
N LYS A 278 -14.24 31.15 -12.81
CA LYS A 278 -13.52 30.25 -11.87
C LYS A 278 -12.63 29.20 -12.54
N LEU A 279 -12.62 29.14 -13.86
CA LEU A 279 -11.80 28.19 -14.60
C LEU A 279 -10.28 28.32 -14.33
N PRO A 280 -9.69 29.52 -14.20
CA PRO A 280 -8.28 29.66 -13.82
C PRO A 280 -7.98 29.14 -12.41
N ASP A 281 -8.92 29.31 -11.47
CA ASP A 281 -8.79 28.76 -10.11
C ASP A 281 -8.81 27.22 -10.16
N LEU A 282 -9.72 26.63 -10.94
CA LEU A 282 -9.74 25.18 -11.17
C LEU A 282 -8.41 24.68 -11.76
N TRP A 283 -7.84 25.35 -12.76
CA TRP A 283 -6.56 24.94 -13.36
C TRP A 283 -5.38 25.00 -12.39
N ARG A 284 -5.40 25.93 -11.44
CA ARG A 284 -4.41 25.96 -10.35
C ARG A 284 -4.52 24.73 -9.47
N GLU A 285 -5.73 24.32 -9.10
CA GLU A 285 -5.96 23.10 -8.31
C GLU A 285 -5.67 21.82 -9.10
N ILE A 286 -5.99 21.78 -10.39
CA ILE A 286 -5.58 20.71 -11.32
C ILE A 286 -4.06 20.53 -11.24
N LEU A 287 -3.32 21.64 -11.36
CA LEU A 287 -1.86 21.61 -11.27
C LEU A 287 -1.36 21.17 -9.90
N ASN A 288 -1.97 21.60 -8.80
CA ASN A 288 -1.59 21.14 -7.45
C ASN A 288 -1.66 19.60 -7.36
N VAL A 289 -2.80 19.03 -7.79
CA VAL A 289 -3.01 17.57 -7.83
C VAL A 289 -1.98 16.88 -8.74
N VAL A 290 -1.63 17.44 -9.91
CA VAL A 290 -0.74 16.77 -10.87
C VAL A 290 0.77 17.06 -10.66
N ILE A 291 1.16 18.21 -10.10
CA ILE A 291 2.56 18.59 -9.82
C ILE A 291 3.06 17.90 -8.55
N GLY A 292 2.17 17.62 -7.61
CA GLY A 292 2.42 16.86 -6.39
C GLY A 292 2.96 15.44 -6.60
N SER A 293 3.59 15.12 -7.73
CA SER A 293 4.22 13.83 -8.00
C SER A 293 5.69 13.89 -8.40
N GLU A 294 6.21 14.89 -9.12
CA GLU A 294 7.39 14.64 -9.99
C GLU A 294 8.76 15.26 -9.68
N SER A 295 8.92 16.24 -8.79
CA SER A 295 10.24 16.89 -8.63
C SER A 295 11.16 16.19 -7.61
N LYS A 296 12.43 15.91 -7.95
CA LYS A 296 13.41 15.36 -7.00
C LYS A 296 13.95 16.39 -5.99
N ASP A 297 13.64 17.67 -6.17
CA ASP A 297 14.34 18.78 -5.49
C ASP A 297 13.43 19.84 -4.82
N SER A 298 12.12 19.64 -4.72
CA SER A 298 11.27 20.70 -4.14
C SER A 298 10.78 20.39 -2.72
N LYS A 299 10.78 21.44 -1.91
CA LYS A 299 10.09 21.56 -0.61
C LYS A 299 8.57 21.51 -0.75
N ASN A 300 8.02 20.91 -1.82
CA ASN A 300 6.59 20.92 -2.10
C ASN A 300 5.86 19.93 -1.17
N THR A 301 4.94 20.48 -0.39
CA THR A 301 4.10 19.79 0.59
C THR A 301 3.33 18.64 -0.02
N GLU A 302 2.60 18.90 -1.10
CA GLU A 302 1.68 17.94 -1.71
C GLU A 302 2.45 16.75 -2.29
N GLN A 303 3.65 16.99 -2.82
CA GLN A 303 4.48 15.93 -3.36
C GLN A 303 4.89 14.91 -2.32
N THR A 304 5.20 15.39 -1.13
CA THR A 304 5.56 14.52 -0.03
C THR A 304 4.34 13.69 0.40
N LEU A 305 3.16 14.29 0.48
CA LEU A 305 1.93 13.63 0.92
C LEU A 305 1.44 12.56 -0.06
N TRP A 306 1.53 12.81 -1.37
CA TRP A 306 1.21 11.81 -2.40
C TRP A 306 2.24 10.67 -2.42
N GLY A 307 3.53 11.01 -2.36
CA GLY A 307 4.60 10.01 -2.31
C GLY A 307 4.50 9.09 -1.08
N LEU A 308 4.17 9.66 0.08
CA LEU A 308 3.92 8.90 1.32
C LEU A 308 2.79 7.88 1.15
N ARG A 309 1.66 8.30 0.58
CA ARG A 309 0.51 7.42 0.32
C ARG A 309 0.85 6.32 -0.68
N HIS A 310 1.49 6.68 -1.79
CA HIS A 310 1.92 5.70 -2.79
C HIS A 310 2.85 4.63 -2.18
N ASP A 311 3.83 5.05 -1.38
CA ASP A 311 4.77 4.10 -0.77
C ASP A 311 4.11 3.23 0.30
N LEU A 312 3.15 3.77 1.07
CA LEU A 312 2.30 3.00 1.99
C LEU A 312 1.45 1.97 1.26
N ILE A 313 0.77 2.37 0.18
CA ILE A 313 -0.05 1.49 -0.65
C ILE A 313 0.79 0.33 -1.19
N ARG A 314 1.97 0.62 -1.73
CA ARG A 314 2.89 -0.40 -2.24
C ARG A 314 3.40 -1.31 -1.13
N HIS A 315 3.76 -0.75 0.02
CA HIS A 315 4.22 -1.50 1.18
C HIS A 315 3.14 -2.50 1.63
N PHE A 316 1.90 -2.04 1.83
CA PHE A 316 0.81 -2.92 2.24
C PHE A 316 0.45 -3.93 1.15
N THR A 317 0.50 -3.58 -0.13
CA THR A 317 0.29 -4.55 -1.21
C THR A 317 1.34 -5.66 -1.15
N CYS A 318 2.63 -5.32 -1.09
CA CYS A 318 3.71 -6.31 -0.97
C CYS A 318 3.57 -7.18 0.28
N HIS A 319 3.29 -6.55 1.43
CA HIS A 319 3.11 -7.25 2.71
C HIS A 319 1.94 -8.23 2.64
N LEU A 320 0.77 -7.78 2.19
CA LEU A 320 -0.45 -8.59 2.12
C LEU A 320 -0.29 -9.74 1.13
N GLU A 321 0.19 -9.48 -0.09
CA GLU A 321 0.39 -10.54 -1.09
C GLU A 321 1.34 -11.63 -0.57
N ALA A 322 2.40 -11.26 0.16
CA ALA A 322 3.33 -12.23 0.74
C ALA A 322 2.73 -13.05 1.90
N HIS A 323 1.73 -12.52 2.61
CA HIS A 323 1.12 -13.22 3.75
C HIS A 323 -0.21 -13.90 3.41
N LEU A 324 -0.82 -13.53 2.29
CA LEU A 324 -2.10 -14.03 1.78
C LEU A 324 -1.96 -14.53 0.33
N PRO A 325 -1.18 -15.60 0.08
CA PRO A 325 -1.06 -16.17 -1.26
C PRO A 325 -2.42 -16.72 -1.75
N ASP A 326 -2.57 -16.79 -3.07
CA ASP A 326 -3.76 -17.30 -3.80
C ASP A 326 -5.05 -16.48 -3.62
N ASN A 327 -4.99 -15.35 -2.93
CA ASN A 327 -6.11 -14.41 -2.84
C ASN A 327 -6.29 -13.58 -4.13
N ASP A 328 -7.49 -13.01 -4.24
CA ASP A 328 -7.86 -12.10 -5.32
C ASP A 328 -7.05 -10.80 -5.24
N GLY A 329 -6.31 -10.49 -6.31
CA GLY A 329 -5.40 -9.34 -6.35
C GLY A 329 -6.10 -8.00 -6.21
N ASP A 330 -7.34 -7.91 -6.70
CA ASP A 330 -8.18 -6.72 -6.55
C ASP A 330 -8.56 -6.50 -5.09
N SER A 331 -8.95 -7.57 -4.39
CA SER A 331 -9.23 -7.52 -2.96
C SER A 331 -8.03 -7.12 -2.12
N ILE A 332 -6.84 -7.62 -2.44
CA ILE A 332 -5.62 -7.25 -1.71
C ILE A 332 -5.29 -5.78 -1.95
N ALA A 333 -5.33 -5.34 -3.21
CA ALA A 333 -5.03 -3.95 -3.56
C ALA A 333 -6.05 -3.00 -2.93
N CYS A 334 -7.36 -3.27 -3.04
CA CYS A 334 -8.41 -2.48 -2.41
C CYS A 334 -8.15 -2.28 -0.91
N PHE A 335 -7.80 -3.37 -0.21
CA PHE A 335 -7.48 -3.32 1.21
C PHE A 335 -6.19 -2.54 1.53
N ALA A 336 -5.16 -2.68 0.69
CA ALA A 336 -3.93 -1.92 0.83
C ALA A 336 -4.17 -0.41 0.70
N TRP A 337 -5.03 0.01 -0.22
CA TRP A 337 -5.39 1.43 -0.40
C TRP A 337 -6.18 1.96 0.80
N TRP A 338 -7.17 1.21 1.27
CA TRP A 338 -7.93 1.56 2.48
C TRP A 338 -7.02 1.73 3.70
N LEU A 339 -6.13 0.76 3.93
CA LEU A 339 -5.23 0.77 5.08
C LEU A 339 -4.18 1.88 4.97
N ALA A 340 -3.63 2.10 3.78
CA ALA A 340 -2.69 3.19 3.54
C ALA A 340 -3.29 4.55 3.86
N GLU A 341 -4.55 4.80 3.50
CA GLU A 341 -5.20 6.07 3.84
C GLU A 341 -5.45 6.21 5.34
N ARG A 342 -5.84 5.14 6.04
CA ARG A 342 -5.99 5.14 7.50
C ARG A 342 -4.66 5.44 8.21
N VAL A 343 -3.55 4.88 7.72
CA VAL A 343 -2.21 5.15 8.26
C VAL A 343 -1.76 6.58 7.94
N ALA A 344 -1.99 7.05 6.70
CA ALA A 344 -1.62 8.40 6.30
C ALA A 344 -2.33 9.46 7.16
N LYS A 345 -3.60 9.23 7.54
CA LYS A 345 -4.40 10.08 8.45
C LYS A 345 -3.84 10.24 9.87
N ILE A 346 -2.90 9.39 10.28
CA ILE A 346 -2.25 9.49 11.59
C ILE A 346 -1.06 10.44 11.56
N PHE A 347 -0.46 10.64 10.39
CA PHE A 347 0.65 11.54 10.22
C PHE A 347 0.16 12.98 10.12
N SER A 348 1.02 13.95 10.45
CA SER A 348 0.70 15.36 10.23
C SER A 348 0.76 15.67 8.73
N ASP A 349 -0.15 16.51 8.24
CA ASP A 349 -0.16 17.04 6.86
C ASP A 349 0.97 18.07 6.61
N GLU A 350 1.74 18.42 7.65
CA GLU A 350 2.96 19.23 7.50
C GLU A 350 4.02 18.50 6.68
N THR A 351 4.58 19.18 5.68
CA THR A 351 5.60 18.65 4.75
C THR A 351 6.76 17.98 5.46
N GLU A 352 7.35 18.65 6.46
CA GLU A 352 8.52 18.14 7.16
C GLU A 352 8.20 16.86 7.96
N SER A 353 7.01 16.81 8.56
CA SER A 353 6.50 15.63 9.26
C SER A 353 6.28 14.49 8.27
N ALA A 354 5.59 14.74 7.16
CA ALA A 354 5.37 13.73 6.12
C ALA A 354 6.69 13.20 5.52
N GLN A 355 7.68 14.07 5.29
CA GLN A 355 9.02 13.69 4.82
C GLN A 355 9.73 12.80 5.85
N PHE A 356 9.63 13.17 7.13
CA PHE A 356 10.20 12.38 8.21
C PHE A 356 9.59 10.98 8.25
N TYR A 357 8.25 10.85 8.25
CA TYR A 357 7.61 9.55 8.32
C TYR A 357 7.86 8.69 7.09
N ARG A 358 7.80 9.31 5.90
CA ARG A 358 8.11 8.62 4.65
C ARG A 358 9.51 8.01 4.71
N LYS A 359 10.52 8.83 5.01
CA LYS A 359 11.92 8.40 5.03
C LYS A 359 12.27 7.41 6.14
N ASN A 360 11.75 7.64 7.35
CA ASN A 360 12.21 6.88 8.52
C ASN A 360 11.36 5.63 8.79
N TRP A 361 10.09 5.61 8.38
CA TRP A 361 9.18 4.50 8.67
C TRP A 361 8.69 3.81 7.40
N VAL A 362 8.20 4.56 6.41
CA VAL A 362 7.54 3.97 5.24
C VAL A 362 8.53 3.36 4.25
N GLU A 363 9.57 4.10 3.86
CA GLU A 363 10.61 3.61 2.93
C GLU A 363 11.29 2.33 3.46
N PRO A 364 11.78 2.26 4.72
CA PRO A 364 12.34 1.02 5.26
C PRO A 364 11.33 -0.14 5.30
N ALA A 365 10.05 0.18 5.52
CA ALA A 365 9.00 -0.83 5.53
C ALA A 365 8.71 -1.37 4.14
N LEU A 366 8.59 -0.47 3.15
CA LEU A 366 8.43 -0.80 1.75
C LEU A 366 9.60 -1.64 1.23
N ASP A 367 10.85 -1.26 1.55
CA ASP A 367 12.05 -2.00 1.16
C ASP A 367 11.99 -3.44 1.69
N LYS A 368 11.71 -3.60 2.99
CA LYS A 368 11.58 -4.91 3.62
C LYS A 368 10.43 -5.72 3.00
N SER A 369 9.24 -5.13 2.87
CA SER A 369 8.07 -5.82 2.31
C SER A 369 8.29 -6.21 0.85
N THR A 370 8.99 -5.40 0.07
CA THR A 370 9.38 -5.72 -1.31
C THR A 370 10.33 -6.91 -1.34
N HIS A 371 11.32 -6.97 -0.45
CA HIS A 371 12.20 -8.14 -0.36
C HIS A 371 11.46 -9.41 0.06
N ILE A 372 10.55 -9.30 1.03
CA ILE A 372 9.69 -10.42 1.45
C ILE A 372 8.81 -10.88 0.30
N TRP A 373 8.18 -9.94 -0.41
CA TRP A 373 7.34 -10.20 -1.57
C TRP A 373 8.12 -10.87 -2.71
N LEU A 374 9.34 -10.42 -3.01
CA LEU A 374 10.21 -11.06 -4.01
C LEU A 374 10.60 -12.49 -3.61
N ALA A 375 10.89 -12.75 -2.33
CA ALA A 375 11.18 -14.10 -1.85
C ALA A 375 9.94 -15.00 -1.85
N ALA A 376 8.79 -14.43 -1.51
CA ALA A 376 7.50 -15.10 -1.52
C ALA A 376 7.05 -15.45 -2.95
N SER A 377 7.23 -14.50 -3.87
CA SER A 377 6.70 -14.52 -5.23
C SER A 377 5.26 -15.08 -5.27
N PRO A 378 4.34 -14.40 -4.60
CA PRO A 378 3.02 -14.95 -4.33
C PRO A 378 2.21 -15.10 -5.61
N ARG A 379 1.42 -16.18 -5.66
CA ARG A 379 0.44 -16.41 -6.72
C ARG A 379 -0.77 -15.54 -6.42
N VAL A 380 -0.90 -14.41 -7.10
CA VAL A 380 -2.00 -13.47 -6.91
C VAL A 380 -2.68 -13.24 -8.25
N GLY A 381 -4.01 -13.23 -8.24
CA GLY A 381 -4.79 -13.00 -9.44
C GLY A 381 -4.47 -11.65 -10.11
N SER A 382 -4.70 -11.57 -11.42
CA SER A 382 -4.65 -10.29 -12.14
C SER A 382 -5.76 -9.36 -11.64
N SER A 383 -5.45 -8.07 -11.55
CA SER A 383 -6.40 -6.99 -11.26
C SER A 383 -5.82 -5.69 -11.81
N PHE A 384 -6.69 -4.81 -12.29
CA PHE A 384 -6.27 -3.49 -12.76
C PHE A 384 -5.79 -2.62 -11.61
N LEU A 385 -6.43 -2.66 -10.45
CA LEU A 385 -5.99 -1.91 -9.27
C LEU A 385 -4.63 -2.41 -8.76
N ARG A 386 -4.43 -3.74 -8.75
CA ARG A 386 -3.14 -4.34 -8.45
C ARG A 386 -2.06 -3.89 -9.43
N TYR A 387 -2.37 -3.91 -10.73
CA TYR A 387 -1.49 -3.38 -11.77
C TYR A 387 -1.13 -1.91 -11.48
N ALA A 388 -2.12 -1.04 -11.32
CA ALA A 388 -1.92 0.39 -11.08
C ALA A 388 -1.02 0.61 -9.86
N THR A 389 -1.25 -0.14 -8.78
CA THR A 389 -0.46 -0.08 -7.56
C THR A 389 1.00 -0.50 -7.74
N ALA A 390 1.24 -1.60 -8.46
CA ALA A 390 2.57 -2.18 -8.59
C ALA A 390 3.42 -1.48 -9.66
N THR A 391 2.80 -0.81 -10.63
CA THR A 391 3.48 -0.35 -11.85
C THR A 391 3.43 1.15 -12.06
N VAL A 392 2.37 1.81 -11.62
CA VAL A 392 2.15 3.23 -11.90
C VAL A 392 2.68 4.04 -10.71
N PRO A 393 3.66 4.92 -10.89
CA PRO A 393 4.23 5.71 -9.79
C PRO A 393 3.22 6.68 -9.14
N TYR A 394 2.27 7.18 -9.93
CA TYR A 394 1.30 8.19 -9.50
C TYR A 394 -0.11 7.81 -9.97
N PRO A 395 -0.73 6.79 -9.35
CA PRO A 395 -1.99 6.25 -9.86
C PRO A 395 -3.16 7.26 -9.76
N TRP A 396 -3.15 8.15 -8.76
CA TRP A 396 -4.13 9.24 -8.64
C TRP A 396 -3.98 10.29 -9.75
N VAL A 397 -2.75 10.70 -10.06
CA VAL A 397 -2.47 11.66 -11.15
C VAL A 397 -2.86 11.05 -12.49
N LEU A 398 -2.51 9.78 -12.71
CA LEU A 398 -2.89 9.04 -13.91
C LEU A 398 -4.41 8.97 -14.06
N ALA A 399 -5.12 8.57 -13.00
CA ALA A 399 -6.57 8.54 -12.96
C ALA A 399 -7.17 9.90 -13.31
N PHE A 400 -6.63 10.96 -12.70
CA PHE A 400 -7.14 12.30 -12.90
C PHE A 400 -7.00 12.76 -14.35
N LEU A 401 -5.80 12.62 -14.93
CA LEU A 401 -5.54 12.97 -16.32
C LEU A 401 -6.40 12.14 -17.28
N ALA A 402 -6.66 10.87 -16.98
CA ALA A 402 -7.52 10.02 -17.78
C ALA A 402 -8.99 10.48 -17.76
N LEU A 403 -9.51 10.95 -16.61
CA LEU A 403 -10.86 11.51 -16.50
C LEU A 403 -11.04 12.81 -17.30
N MET A 404 -9.97 13.62 -17.44
CA MET A 404 -10.03 14.88 -18.18
C MET A 404 -10.36 14.71 -19.66
N GLY A 405 -10.03 13.57 -20.28
CA GLY A 405 -10.09 13.38 -21.73
C GLY A 405 -11.43 13.79 -22.34
N ARG A 406 -12.54 13.33 -21.77
CA ARG A 406 -13.89 13.60 -22.31
C ARG A 406 -14.27 15.09 -22.30
N ASN A 407 -13.78 15.86 -21.34
CA ASN A 407 -14.20 17.24 -21.10
C ASN A 407 -13.08 18.27 -21.28
N LEU A 408 -11.86 17.87 -21.69
CA LEU A 408 -10.70 18.75 -21.75
C LEU A 408 -10.96 20.05 -22.51
N GLU A 409 -11.60 19.99 -23.68
CA GLU A 409 -11.93 21.17 -24.49
C GLU A 409 -12.85 22.17 -23.75
N LYS A 410 -13.75 21.68 -22.89
CA LYS A 410 -14.63 22.52 -22.07
C LYS A 410 -13.87 23.23 -20.95
N LEU A 411 -12.66 22.76 -20.63
CA LEU A 411 -11.76 23.39 -19.68
C LEU A 411 -10.89 24.49 -20.33
N ALA A 412 -11.07 24.78 -21.62
CA ALA A 412 -10.37 25.83 -22.36
C ALA A 412 -8.84 25.84 -22.10
N PRO A 413 -8.13 24.73 -22.38
CA PRO A 413 -6.69 24.60 -22.13
C PRO A 413 -5.87 25.68 -22.84
N GLU A 414 -6.31 26.13 -24.02
CA GLU A 414 -5.67 27.16 -24.83
C GLU A 414 -5.71 28.55 -24.20
N LYS A 415 -6.61 28.79 -23.24
CA LYS A 415 -6.75 30.07 -22.53
C LYS A 415 -5.88 30.18 -21.29
N GLN A 416 -5.17 29.11 -20.93
CA GLN A 416 -4.31 29.08 -19.76
C GLN A 416 -2.96 29.74 -20.02
N GLU A 417 -2.27 30.12 -18.93
CA GLU A 417 -0.93 30.70 -18.99
C GLU A 417 0.09 29.71 -19.59
N THR A 418 1.07 30.21 -20.35
CA THR A 418 2.07 29.37 -21.03
C THR A 418 2.85 28.49 -20.06
N GLU A 419 3.16 28.99 -18.87
CA GLU A 419 3.86 28.23 -17.82
C GLU A 419 3.02 27.07 -17.30
N LEU A 420 1.71 27.29 -17.12
CA LEU A 420 0.75 26.26 -16.72
C LEU A 420 0.65 25.17 -17.79
N GLN A 421 0.54 25.56 -19.05
CA GLN A 421 0.48 24.64 -20.18
C GLN A 421 1.76 23.78 -20.27
N ALA A 422 2.94 24.41 -20.16
CA ALA A 422 4.22 23.70 -20.19
C ALA A 422 4.34 22.69 -19.05
N THR A 423 3.92 23.07 -17.85
CA THR A 423 3.96 22.20 -16.67
C THR A 423 3.02 21.02 -16.81
N PHE A 424 1.76 21.27 -17.18
CA PHE A 424 0.78 20.21 -17.44
C PHE A 424 1.26 19.25 -18.52
N GLN A 425 1.83 19.77 -19.60
CA GLN A 425 2.37 18.96 -20.69
C GLN A 425 3.51 18.04 -20.23
N SER A 426 4.45 18.56 -19.42
CA SER A 426 5.55 17.75 -18.88
C SER A 426 5.02 16.56 -18.09
N ILE A 427 4.02 16.80 -17.22
CA ILE A 427 3.43 15.76 -16.37
C ILE A 427 2.64 14.76 -17.21
N LEU A 428 1.87 15.24 -18.20
CA LEU A 428 1.12 14.38 -19.11
C LEU A 428 2.05 13.43 -19.88
N ILE A 429 3.19 13.92 -20.39
CA ILE A 429 4.19 13.08 -21.07
C ILE A 429 4.75 12.03 -20.10
N SER A 430 5.11 12.41 -18.88
CA SER A 430 5.65 11.46 -17.91
C SER A 430 4.62 10.38 -17.51
N CYS A 431 3.35 10.76 -17.34
CA CYS A 431 2.26 9.83 -17.07
C CYS A 431 2.00 8.90 -18.26
N LEU A 432 2.05 9.40 -19.50
CA LEU A 432 1.92 8.59 -20.71
C LEU A 432 3.02 7.52 -20.79
N ILE A 433 4.26 7.87 -20.48
CA ILE A 433 5.39 6.94 -20.46
C ILE A 433 5.20 5.89 -19.34
N SER A 434 4.77 6.33 -18.17
CA SER A 434 4.59 5.45 -17.00
C SER A 434 3.39 4.50 -17.14
N ALA A 435 2.40 4.87 -17.96
CA ALA A 435 1.18 4.10 -18.17
C ALA A 435 1.20 3.20 -19.42
N LEU A 436 2.36 3.01 -20.07
CA LEU A 436 2.46 2.22 -21.29
C LEU A 436 2.05 0.73 -21.08
N PRO A 437 1.24 0.12 -21.97
CA PRO A 437 0.58 0.77 -23.09
C PRO A 437 -0.60 1.62 -22.61
N VAL A 438 -0.70 2.82 -23.16
CA VAL A 438 -1.74 3.80 -22.85
C VAL A 438 -3.07 3.24 -23.32
N VAL A 439 -4.07 3.30 -22.44
CA VAL A 439 -5.45 2.96 -22.81
C VAL A 439 -5.94 4.00 -23.83
N VAL A 440 -6.47 3.52 -24.94
CA VAL A 440 -6.98 4.39 -26.03
C VAL A 440 -8.47 4.21 -26.22
N GLU A 441 -8.97 3.00 -25.98
CA GLU A 441 -10.39 2.68 -26.05
C GLU A 441 -10.92 2.50 -24.65
N LEU A 442 -12.04 3.15 -24.36
CA LEU A 442 -12.71 2.98 -23.08
C LEU A 442 -13.24 1.55 -22.97
N PRO A 443 -12.96 0.84 -21.87
CA PRO A 443 -13.65 -0.41 -21.56
C PRO A 443 -15.18 -0.22 -21.55
N ALA A 444 -15.92 -1.30 -21.80
CA ALA A 444 -17.38 -1.25 -21.75
C ALA A 444 -17.91 -0.86 -20.36
N ASP A 445 -17.19 -1.25 -19.31
CA ASP A 445 -17.59 -1.07 -17.91
C ASP A 445 -16.35 -0.80 -17.04
N PRO A 446 -15.77 0.42 -17.09
CA PRO A 446 -14.56 0.74 -16.33
C PRO A 446 -14.88 0.79 -14.83
N THR A 447 -14.04 0.16 -14.02
CA THR A 447 -14.17 0.19 -12.56
C THR A 447 -13.41 1.38 -11.99
N TYR A 448 -12.20 1.62 -12.51
CA TYR A 448 -11.27 2.63 -12.02
C TYR A 448 -11.06 3.73 -13.04
N ALA A 449 -10.87 4.95 -12.56
CA ALA A 449 -10.59 6.11 -13.40
C ALA A 449 -9.29 5.96 -14.22
N VAL A 450 -8.31 5.21 -13.72
CA VAL A 450 -7.08 4.83 -14.46
C VAL A 450 -7.33 3.97 -15.71
N GLU A 451 -8.52 3.38 -15.86
CA GLU A 451 -8.92 2.64 -17.06
C GLU A 451 -9.44 3.55 -18.19
N TYR A 452 -9.69 4.84 -17.91
CA TYR A 452 -10.08 5.77 -18.95
C TYR A 452 -8.96 5.98 -19.97
N PRO A 453 -9.31 6.33 -21.22
CA PRO A 453 -8.32 6.46 -22.28
C PRO A 453 -7.47 7.71 -22.09
N LEU A 454 -6.35 7.61 -21.35
CA LEU A 454 -5.38 8.70 -21.23
C LEU A 454 -4.88 9.18 -22.61
N GLY A 455 -4.85 8.29 -23.60
CA GLY A 455 -4.51 8.64 -24.98
C GLY A 455 -5.47 9.66 -25.58
N GLU A 456 -6.75 9.67 -25.17
CA GLU A 456 -7.73 10.69 -25.57
C GLU A 456 -7.34 12.06 -25.01
N THR A 457 -6.99 12.14 -23.72
CA THR A 457 -6.47 13.38 -23.09
C THR A 457 -5.24 13.88 -23.83
N ALA A 458 -4.30 13.00 -24.15
CA ALA A 458 -3.07 13.34 -24.88
C ALA A 458 -3.35 13.91 -26.26
N LEU A 459 -4.21 13.27 -27.05
CA LEU A 459 -4.53 13.72 -28.41
C LEU A 459 -5.31 15.03 -28.42
N LYS A 460 -6.27 15.20 -27.50
CA LYS A 460 -6.98 16.48 -27.35
C LYS A 460 -6.05 17.59 -26.90
N TRP A 461 -5.17 17.33 -25.93
CA TRP A 461 -4.16 18.29 -25.51
C TRP A 461 -3.24 18.68 -26.67
N ALA A 462 -2.77 17.70 -27.45
CA ALA A 462 -1.90 17.90 -28.62
C ALA A 462 -2.49 18.84 -29.67
N ALA A 463 -3.82 18.85 -29.85
CA ALA A 463 -4.50 19.75 -30.78
C ALA A 463 -4.34 21.25 -30.44
N HIS A 464 -3.98 21.56 -29.19
CA HIS A 464 -3.74 22.92 -28.70
C HIS A 464 -2.24 23.27 -28.61
N GLN A 465 -1.35 22.37 -29.01
CA GLN A 465 0.10 22.56 -28.89
C GLN A 465 0.77 22.94 -30.21
N PRO A 466 1.98 23.54 -30.16
CA PRO A 466 2.83 23.73 -31.33
C PRO A 466 3.09 22.42 -32.10
N GLU A 467 3.32 22.52 -33.41
CA GLU A 467 3.41 21.38 -34.33
C GLU A 467 4.38 20.27 -33.88
N GLU A 468 5.55 20.64 -33.37
CA GLU A 468 6.55 19.68 -32.91
C GLU A 468 6.06 18.85 -31.72
N LEU A 469 5.41 19.51 -30.76
CA LEU A 469 4.87 18.89 -29.55
C LEU A 469 3.63 18.06 -29.86
N ARG A 470 2.78 18.56 -30.76
CA ARG A 470 1.63 17.83 -31.28
C ARG A 470 2.06 16.49 -31.89
N LYS A 471 3.05 16.52 -32.81
CA LYS A 471 3.61 15.31 -33.41
C LYS A 471 4.24 14.37 -32.39
N ALA A 472 4.94 14.90 -31.39
CA ALA A 472 5.54 14.07 -30.35
C ALA A 472 4.49 13.29 -29.55
N LEU A 473 3.39 13.95 -29.15
CA LEU A 473 2.29 13.31 -28.42
C LEU A 473 1.53 12.31 -29.31
N GLU A 474 1.21 12.69 -30.56
CA GLU A 474 0.58 11.79 -31.54
C GLU A 474 1.45 10.55 -31.79
N GLN A 475 2.77 10.71 -31.93
CA GLN A 475 3.72 9.61 -32.09
C GLN A 475 3.77 8.73 -30.85
N LEU A 476 3.79 9.30 -29.64
CA LEU A 476 3.80 8.52 -28.40
C LEU A 476 2.55 7.64 -28.27
N VAL A 477 1.36 8.20 -28.55
CA VAL A 477 0.10 7.45 -28.55
C VAL A 477 0.09 6.38 -29.64
N SER A 478 0.58 6.69 -30.85
CA SER A 478 0.68 5.74 -31.96
C SER A 478 1.63 4.58 -31.68
N THR A 479 2.83 4.87 -31.16
CA THR A 479 3.81 3.86 -30.71
C THR A 479 3.20 3.00 -29.62
N SER A 480 2.49 3.60 -28.67
CA SER A 480 1.83 2.88 -27.59
C SER A 480 0.77 1.89 -28.09
N ARG A 481 -0.06 2.29 -29.07
CA ARG A 481 -1.03 1.38 -29.72
C ARG A 481 -0.34 0.23 -30.43
N THR A 482 0.71 0.54 -31.18
CA THR A 482 1.45 -0.46 -31.96
C THR A 482 2.07 -1.50 -31.04
N LEU A 483 2.80 -1.05 -30.02
CA LEU A 483 3.44 -1.92 -29.03
C LEU A 483 2.45 -2.59 -28.07
N GLY A 484 1.27 -2.00 -27.85
CA GLY A 484 0.22 -2.60 -27.04
C GLY A 484 -0.46 -3.82 -27.68
N SER A 485 -0.28 -4.02 -28.99
CA SER A 485 -0.71 -5.25 -29.67
C SER A 485 0.26 -6.40 -29.42
N ALA A 486 -0.25 -7.64 -29.37
CA ALA A 486 0.60 -8.83 -29.17
C ALA A 486 1.70 -8.94 -30.24
N ASP A 487 1.35 -8.76 -31.52
CA ASP A 487 2.30 -8.83 -32.64
C ASP A 487 3.34 -7.70 -32.61
N GLY A 488 2.89 -6.49 -32.28
CA GLY A 488 3.78 -5.33 -32.17
C GLY A 488 4.78 -5.50 -31.02
N LEU A 489 4.32 -5.99 -29.86
CA LEU A 489 5.19 -6.28 -28.73
C LEU A 489 6.20 -7.39 -29.06
N VAL A 490 5.76 -8.49 -29.66
CA VAL A 490 6.63 -9.61 -30.07
C VAL A 490 7.71 -9.14 -31.05
N THR A 491 7.33 -8.32 -32.03
CA THR A 491 8.27 -7.75 -32.98
C THR A 491 9.29 -6.84 -32.29
N ALA A 492 8.83 -6.00 -31.36
CA ALA A 492 9.72 -5.11 -30.63
C ALA A 492 10.67 -5.86 -29.68
N LEU A 493 10.19 -6.92 -29.01
CA LEU A 493 11.03 -7.77 -28.17
C LEU A 493 12.13 -8.46 -28.97
N ARG A 494 11.84 -8.95 -30.18
CA ARG A 494 12.87 -9.57 -31.06
C ARG A 494 13.99 -8.61 -31.42
N ASN A 495 13.65 -7.33 -31.63
CA ASN A 495 14.59 -6.29 -32.04
C ASN A 495 15.03 -5.40 -30.86
N LEU A 496 14.89 -5.86 -29.61
CA LEU A 496 14.99 -5.00 -28.43
C LEU A 496 16.31 -4.21 -28.38
N THR A 497 17.44 -4.85 -28.68
CA THR A 497 18.77 -4.23 -28.67
C THR A 497 19.01 -3.19 -29.75
N ASP A 498 18.17 -3.18 -30.79
CA ASP A 498 18.33 -2.30 -31.95
C ASP A 498 17.64 -0.95 -31.69
N TYR A 499 16.86 -0.86 -30.60
CA TYR A 499 16.22 0.35 -30.14
C TYR A 499 17.09 1.18 -29.19
N SER A 500 16.72 2.46 -29.04
CA SER A 500 17.27 3.32 -28.01
C SER A 500 16.95 2.79 -26.60
N VAL A 501 17.69 3.20 -25.58
CA VAL A 501 17.43 2.80 -24.18
C VAL A 501 16.02 3.19 -23.74
N ALA A 502 15.53 4.37 -24.15
CA ALA A 502 14.19 4.83 -23.82
C ALA A 502 13.11 3.92 -24.42
N ASP A 503 13.29 3.52 -25.67
CA ASP A 503 12.39 2.60 -26.36
C ASP A 503 12.48 1.18 -25.78
N GLN A 504 13.67 0.72 -25.39
CA GLN A 504 13.86 -0.54 -24.67
C GLN A 504 13.08 -0.56 -23.35
N ALA A 505 13.16 0.53 -22.58
CA ALA A 505 12.40 0.70 -21.34
C ALA A 505 10.88 0.70 -21.63
N ALA A 506 10.44 1.38 -22.69
CA ALA A 506 9.03 1.38 -23.11
C ALA A 506 8.54 -0.03 -23.45
N VAL A 507 9.30 -0.82 -24.22
CA VAL A 507 8.96 -2.21 -24.56
C VAL A 507 8.86 -3.08 -23.31
N ALA A 508 9.80 -2.95 -22.37
CA ALA A 508 9.79 -3.70 -21.11
C ALA A 508 8.60 -3.32 -20.22
N LEU A 509 8.26 -2.03 -20.12
CA LEU A 509 7.09 -1.54 -19.38
C LEU A 509 5.79 -2.07 -19.98
N ILE A 510 5.68 -2.10 -21.31
CA ILE A 510 4.50 -2.62 -22.00
C ILE A 510 4.35 -4.12 -21.75
N LEU A 511 5.44 -4.89 -21.87
CA LEU A 511 5.43 -6.31 -21.52
C LEU A 511 4.94 -6.50 -20.08
N LYS A 512 5.52 -5.77 -19.12
CA LYS A 512 5.09 -5.83 -17.71
C LYS A 512 3.59 -5.53 -17.58
N SER A 513 3.10 -4.46 -18.19
CA SER A 513 1.70 -4.05 -18.11
C SER A 513 0.74 -5.11 -18.66
N LEU A 514 1.02 -5.65 -19.86
CA LEU A 514 0.17 -6.68 -20.47
C LEU A 514 0.18 -8.00 -19.69
N VAL A 515 1.30 -8.35 -19.05
CA VAL A 515 1.38 -9.53 -18.17
C VAL A 515 0.52 -9.34 -16.92
N TYR A 516 0.62 -8.19 -16.25
CA TYR A 516 -0.17 -7.90 -15.05
C TYR A 516 -1.69 -7.82 -15.33
N LYS A 517 -2.06 -7.31 -16.51
CA LYS A 517 -3.46 -7.23 -16.97
C LYS A 517 -3.99 -8.53 -17.57
N ASN A 518 -3.15 -9.56 -17.68
CA ASN A 518 -3.47 -10.84 -18.32
C ASN A 518 -3.94 -10.70 -19.79
N GLN A 519 -3.31 -9.81 -20.55
CA GLN A 519 -3.64 -9.49 -21.95
C GLN A 519 -2.62 -10.04 -22.96
N LEU A 520 -1.66 -10.86 -22.50
CA LEU A 520 -0.59 -11.41 -23.33
C LEU A 520 -0.52 -12.94 -23.21
N GLU A 521 -0.53 -13.61 -24.36
CA GLU A 521 -0.28 -15.05 -24.46
C GLU A 521 1.19 -15.36 -24.14
N ALA A 522 1.42 -16.22 -23.16
CA ALA A 522 2.76 -16.53 -22.67
C ALA A 522 3.65 -17.18 -23.73
N ILE A 523 3.04 -17.98 -24.61
CA ILE A 523 3.77 -18.74 -25.63
C ILE A 523 4.50 -17.82 -26.61
N SER A 524 3.89 -16.68 -26.96
CA SER A 524 4.46 -15.71 -27.90
C SER A 524 5.73 -15.06 -27.35
N VAL A 525 5.79 -14.82 -26.03
CA VAL A 525 7.00 -14.32 -25.35
C VAL A 525 8.02 -15.45 -25.16
N TRP A 526 7.54 -16.65 -24.83
CA TRP A 526 8.38 -17.83 -24.62
C TRP A 526 9.23 -18.14 -25.86
N ASP A 527 8.65 -18.09 -27.06
CA ASP A 527 9.36 -18.41 -28.29
C ASP A 527 10.54 -17.45 -28.57
N ILE A 528 10.41 -16.18 -28.17
CA ILE A 528 11.50 -15.20 -28.24
C ILE A 528 12.55 -15.54 -27.18
N PHE A 529 12.12 -15.73 -25.93
CA PHE A 529 13.03 -15.99 -24.83
C PHE A 529 13.76 -17.32 -24.96
N ALA A 530 13.18 -18.31 -25.65
CA ALA A 530 13.78 -19.62 -25.91
C ALA A 530 14.93 -19.55 -26.93
N ASP A 531 15.06 -18.47 -27.70
CA ASP A 531 16.20 -18.23 -28.58
C ASP A 531 17.48 -17.92 -27.77
N MET A 532 18.50 -18.76 -27.94
CA MET A 532 19.79 -18.64 -27.25
C MET A 532 20.56 -17.37 -27.64
N GLU A 533 20.55 -17.01 -28.93
CA GLU A 533 21.25 -15.83 -29.42
C GLU A 533 20.58 -14.57 -28.88
N TRP A 534 19.25 -14.55 -28.89
CA TRP A 534 18.48 -13.45 -28.30
C TRP A 534 18.82 -13.26 -26.82
N ARG A 535 18.79 -14.33 -26.02
CA ARG A 535 19.08 -14.24 -24.57
C ARG A 535 20.47 -13.69 -24.30
N GLN A 536 21.48 -14.21 -25.00
CA GLN A 536 22.86 -13.79 -24.81
C GLN A 536 23.07 -12.34 -25.23
N LYS A 537 22.45 -11.91 -26.34
CA LYS A 537 22.50 -10.54 -26.83
C LYS A 537 21.81 -9.62 -25.83
N VAL A 538 20.51 -9.82 -25.60
CA VAL A 538 19.67 -8.91 -24.81
C VAL A 538 20.07 -8.85 -23.35
N LEU A 539 20.15 -9.99 -22.65
CA LEU A 539 20.33 -9.99 -21.19
C LEU A 539 21.72 -9.50 -20.75
N ASN A 540 22.72 -9.53 -21.65
CA ASN A 540 24.04 -8.96 -21.39
C ASN A 540 24.20 -7.50 -21.83
N SER A 541 23.42 -7.02 -22.81
CA SER A 541 23.68 -5.71 -23.43
C SER A 541 22.73 -4.60 -22.99
N ILE A 542 21.51 -4.91 -22.57
CA ILE A 542 20.54 -3.87 -22.16
C ILE A 542 20.91 -3.27 -20.80
N GLU A 543 20.48 -2.04 -20.54
CA GLU A 543 20.73 -1.38 -19.25
C GLU A 543 20.07 -2.11 -18.07
N ASP A 544 20.67 -1.99 -16.89
CA ASP A 544 20.23 -2.66 -15.65
C ASP A 544 18.75 -2.40 -15.32
N ARG A 545 18.30 -1.15 -15.51
CA ARG A 545 16.90 -0.79 -15.27
C ARG A 545 15.95 -1.50 -16.22
N VAL A 546 16.29 -1.60 -17.50
CA VAL A 546 15.49 -2.32 -18.50
C VAL A 546 15.48 -3.81 -18.18
N LEU A 547 16.65 -4.37 -17.85
CA LEU A 547 16.78 -5.76 -17.44
C LEU A 547 15.89 -6.09 -16.24
N TRP A 548 15.89 -5.24 -15.21
CA TRP A 548 15.05 -5.43 -14.04
C TRP A 548 13.55 -5.50 -14.39
N ILE A 549 13.05 -4.56 -15.20
CA ILE A 549 11.63 -4.54 -15.64
C ILE A 549 11.31 -5.81 -16.44
N LEU A 550 12.20 -6.20 -17.35
CA LEU A 550 12.06 -7.40 -18.16
C LEU A 550 11.98 -8.65 -17.29
N ILE A 551 12.91 -8.83 -16.34
CA ILE A 551 12.93 -10.00 -15.46
C ILE A 551 11.71 -10.03 -14.54
N GLU A 552 11.23 -8.89 -14.05
CA GLU A 552 10.00 -8.83 -13.27
C GLU A 552 8.79 -9.32 -14.09
N ALA A 553 8.68 -8.90 -15.35
CA ALA A 553 7.62 -9.35 -16.24
C ALA A 553 7.72 -10.86 -16.56
N LEU A 554 8.94 -11.38 -16.81
CA LEU A 554 9.17 -12.81 -17.02
C LEU A 554 8.87 -13.64 -15.75
N SER A 555 9.15 -13.09 -14.57
CA SER A 555 8.83 -13.73 -13.28
C SER A 555 7.32 -13.78 -13.07
N ALA A 556 6.59 -12.73 -13.42
CA ALA A 556 5.13 -12.73 -13.38
C ALA A 556 4.53 -13.76 -14.37
N LEU A 557 5.10 -13.90 -15.57
CA LEU A 557 4.76 -14.98 -16.51
C LEU A 557 5.05 -16.37 -15.92
N GLN A 558 6.18 -16.53 -15.22
CA GLN A 558 6.55 -17.79 -14.57
C GLN A 558 5.53 -18.22 -13.52
N VAL A 559 5.05 -17.27 -12.69
CA VAL A 559 4.03 -17.52 -11.67
C VAL A 559 2.69 -17.92 -12.32
N ARG A 560 2.32 -17.23 -13.41
CA ARG A 560 1.02 -17.42 -14.10
C ARG A 560 0.96 -18.70 -14.92
N ASP A 561 1.92 -18.90 -15.81
CA ASP A 561 1.84 -19.92 -16.86
C ASP A 561 2.58 -21.22 -16.52
N GLN A 562 3.27 -21.26 -15.38
CA GLN A 562 3.89 -22.42 -14.73
C GLN A 562 4.73 -23.32 -15.66
N GLU A 563 4.12 -24.16 -16.50
CA GLU A 563 4.68 -25.07 -17.52
C GLU A 563 6.22 -25.00 -17.74
N LYS A 564 6.66 -24.54 -18.92
CA LYS A 564 8.08 -24.47 -19.30
C LYS A 564 8.79 -23.39 -18.49
N TRP A 565 8.08 -22.34 -18.10
CA TRP A 565 8.63 -21.20 -17.39
C TRP A 565 9.24 -21.59 -16.04
N ILE A 566 8.57 -22.43 -15.25
CA ILE A 566 9.03 -22.87 -13.93
C ILE A 566 10.38 -23.58 -14.05
N PHE A 567 10.52 -24.51 -14.99
CA PHE A 567 11.72 -25.34 -15.05
C PHE A 567 12.85 -24.71 -15.86
N LEU A 568 12.56 -23.98 -16.93
CA LEU A 568 13.58 -23.54 -17.89
C LEU A 568 14.04 -22.10 -17.69
N LEU A 569 13.19 -21.18 -17.19
CA LEU A 569 13.59 -19.78 -16.97
C LEU A 569 14.82 -19.66 -16.05
N PRO A 570 14.88 -20.32 -14.87
CA PRO A 570 16.06 -20.22 -14.00
C PRO A 570 17.33 -20.73 -14.68
N HIS A 571 17.22 -21.81 -15.47
CA HIS A 571 18.35 -22.40 -16.18
C HIS A 571 18.86 -21.53 -17.33
N TYR A 572 17.96 -20.85 -18.05
CA TYR A 572 18.34 -19.92 -19.11
C TYR A 572 19.03 -18.67 -18.54
N LEU A 573 18.57 -18.15 -17.40
CA LEU A 573 19.26 -17.07 -16.70
C LEU A 573 20.64 -17.51 -16.18
N ALA A 574 20.74 -18.73 -15.63
CA ALA A 574 22.01 -19.29 -15.17
C ALA A 574 23.02 -19.45 -16.33
N GLU A 575 22.57 -19.90 -17.50
CA GLU A 575 23.43 -20.01 -18.69
C GLU A 575 24.02 -18.66 -19.10
N VAL A 576 23.21 -17.58 -19.10
CA VAL A 576 23.69 -16.24 -19.42
C VAL A 576 24.62 -15.71 -18.32
N CYS A 577 24.28 -15.96 -17.05
CA CYS A 577 25.09 -15.60 -15.90
C CYS A 577 26.52 -16.18 -16.00
N GLU A 578 26.66 -17.47 -16.37
CA GLU A 578 27.98 -18.12 -16.55
C GLU A 578 28.82 -17.50 -17.67
N LYS A 579 28.16 -17.07 -18.75
CA LYS A 579 28.80 -16.55 -19.97
C LYS A 579 29.08 -15.05 -19.91
N SER A 580 28.45 -14.32 -19.00
CA SER A 580 28.66 -12.89 -18.85
C SER A 580 30.08 -12.61 -18.34
N GLU A 581 30.80 -11.66 -18.92
CA GLU A 581 32.15 -11.28 -18.48
C GLU A 581 32.14 -10.12 -17.47
N ASN A 582 31.02 -9.39 -17.39
CA ASN A 582 30.85 -8.27 -16.48
C ASN A 582 30.41 -8.76 -15.09
N VAL A 583 31.24 -8.56 -14.08
CA VAL A 583 31.02 -9.05 -12.70
C VAL A 583 29.72 -8.49 -12.08
N GLU A 584 29.38 -7.22 -12.33
CA GLU A 584 28.14 -6.65 -11.79
C GLU A 584 26.91 -7.24 -12.49
N ARG A 585 26.99 -7.42 -13.81
CA ARG A 585 25.93 -8.11 -14.57
C ARG A 585 25.79 -9.57 -14.13
N GLN A 586 26.90 -10.27 -13.89
CA GLN A 586 26.90 -11.62 -13.32
C GLN A 586 26.19 -11.66 -11.97
N ARG A 587 26.50 -10.71 -11.08
CA ARG A 587 25.87 -10.58 -9.75
C ARG A 587 24.36 -10.37 -9.87
N GLN A 588 23.92 -9.46 -10.73
CA GLN A 588 22.49 -9.21 -10.97
C GLN A 588 21.78 -10.45 -11.53
N LEU A 589 22.34 -11.08 -12.56
CA LEU A 589 21.79 -12.31 -13.15
C LEU A 589 21.75 -13.45 -12.13
N PHE A 590 22.75 -13.56 -11.26
CA PHE A 590 22.75 -14.55 -10.17
C PHE A 590 21.58 -14.33 -9.21
N MET A 591 21.31 -13.08 -8.81
CA MET A 591 20.15 -12.75 -7.98
C MET A 591 18.83 -13.11 -8.68
N TYR A 592 18.71 -12.85 -9.99
CA TYR A 592 17.53 -13.28 -10.76
C TYR A 592 17.39 -14.80 -10.87
N VAL A 593 18.50 -15.53 -10.97
CA VAL A 593 18.49 -17.00 -10.86
C VAL A 593 17.95 -17.43 -9.51
N LEU A 594 18.37 -16.82 -8.41
CA LEU A 594 17.83 -17.14 -7.07
C LEU A 594 16.32 -16.87 -6.98
N HIS A 595 15.85 -15.72 -7.45
CA HIS A 595 14.43 -15.37 -7.39
C HIS A 595 13.56 -16.28 -8.27
N THR A 596 13.96 -16.53 -9.51
CA THR A 596 13.24 -17.45 -10.41
C THR A 596 13.32 -18.91 -9.95
N SER A 597 14.41 -19.29 -9.27
CA SER A 597 14.55 -20.59 -8.60
C SER A 597 13.61 -20.71 -7.39
N LEU A 598 13.48 -19.65 -6.59
CA LEU A 598 12.48 -19.58 -5.53
C LEU A 598 11.09 -19.76 -6.11
N ILE A 599 10.67 -18.95 -7.09
CA ILE A 599 9.35 -19.03 -7.76
C ILE A 599 9.00 -20.46 -8.17
N SER A 600 9.96 -21.16 -8.76
CA SER A 600 9.80 -22.53 -9.26
C SER A 600 9.89 -23.62 -8.19
N ASP A 601 10.30 -23.26 -6.97
CA ASP A 601 10.65 -24.19 -5.90
C ASP A 601 11.71 -25.21 -6.34
N THR A 602 12.67 -24.75 -7.15
CA THR A 602 13.80 -25.55 -7.66
C THR A 602 15.13 -24.92 -7.28
N VAL A 603 16.18 -25.73 -7.20
CA VAL A 603 17.56 -25.27 -6.89
C VAL A 603 18.59 -25.74 -7.92
N SER A 604 18.14 -26.40 -9.00
CA SER A 604 19.01 -26.99 -10.02
C SER A 604 19.86 -25.93 -10.74
N ALA A 605 19.28 -24.78 -11.08
CA ALA A 605 20.00 -23.66 -11.70
C ALA A 605 21.02 -23.04 -10.75
N VAL A 606 20.69 -22.94 -9.46
CA VAL A 606 21.62 -22.46 -8.42
C VAL A 606 22.79 -23.44 -8.24
N HIS A 607 22.51 -24.75 -8.16
CA HIS A 607 23.55 -25.77 -8.08
C HIS A 607 24.47 -25.77 -9.28
N ARG A 608 23.95 -25.53 -10.49
CA ARG A 608 24.77 -25.39 -11.70
C ARG A 608 25.84 -24.31 -11.51
N LEU A 609 25.46 -23.13 -11.01
CA LEU A 609 26.39 -22.02 -10.78
C LEU A 609 27.37 -22.30 -9.62
N LEU A 610 26.87 -22.83 -8.50
CA LEU A 610 27.67 -23.03 -7.28
C LEU A 610 28.53 -24.30 -7.28
N ARG A 611 28.28 -25.25 -8.18
CA ARG A 611 29.08 -26.48 -8.32
C ARG A 611 29.82 -26.59 -9.65
N GLY A 612 29.64 -25.61 -10.54
CA GLY A 612 30.33 -25.54 -11.82
C GLY A 612 31.76 -24.99 -11.70
N ASP A 613 32.42 -24.85 -12.86
CA ASP A 613 33.82 -24.43 -12.96
C ASP A 613 34.08 -23.02 -12.39
N GLN A 614 33.06 -22.15 -12.41
CA GLN A 614 33.14 -20.77 -11.91
C GLN A 614 32.64 -20.60 -10.46
N LYS A 615 32.50 -21.69 -9.68
CA LYS A 615 31.92 -21.66 -8.32
C LYS A 615 32.48 -20.58 -7.39
N ALA A 616 33.79 -20.30 -7.47
CA ALA A 616 34.45 -19.33 -6.60
C ALA A 616 33.90 -17.91 -6.77
N LYS A 617 33.47 -17.55 -7.99
CA LYS A 617 32.87 -16.23 -8.26
C LYS A 617 31.49 -16.12 -7.60
N PHE A 618 30.67 -17.15 -7.75
CA PHE A 618 29.28 -17.15 -7.29
C PHE A 618 29.13 -17.38 -5.78
N ALA A 619 30.13 -18.00 -5.13
CA ALA A 619 30.13 -18.21 -3.69
C ALA A 619 30.02 -16.89 -2.89
N GLN A 620 30.66 -15.82 -3.38
CA GLN A 620 30.57 -14.50 -2.74
C GLN A 620 29.15 -13.93 -2.84
N PHE A 621 28.50 -14.03 -4.01
CA PHE A 621 27.12 -13.56 -4.17
C PHE A 621 26.13 -14.38 -3.35
N ALA A 622 26.35 -15.70 -3.24
CA ALA A 622 25.55 -16.57 -2.37
C ALA A 622 25.66 -16.18 -0.89
N LYS A 623 26.86 -15.80 -0.44
CA LYS A 623 27.09 -15.30 0.92
C LYS A 623 26.34 -14.00 1.18
N GLU A 624 26.43 -13.03 0.27
CA GLU A 624 25.69 -11.75 0.37
C GLU A 624 24.17 -11.98 0.47
N TYR A 625 23.62 -12.87 -0.37
CA TYR A 625 22.20 -13.20 -0.32
C TYR A 625 21.80 -13.88 1.00
N ARG A 626 22.65 -14.77 1.52
CA ARG A 626 22.40 -15.44 2.80
C ARG A 626 22.37 -14.46 3.96
N GLU A 627 23.32 -13.53 4.02
CA GLU A 627 23.35 -12.47 5.04
C GLU A 627 22.07 -11.62 4.97
N LEU A 628 21.60 -11.30 3.76
CA LEU A 628 20.32 -10.60 3.56
C LEU A 628 19.14 -11.40 4.11
N VAL A 629 19.03 -12.70 3.79
CA VAL A 629 17.95 -13.56 4.27
C VAL A 629 18.00 -13.75 5.78
N ASP A 630 19.17 -13.95 6.35
CA ASP A 630 19.37 -14.13 7.80
C ASP A 630 18.93 -12.86 8.57
N ASN A 631 19.25 -11.66 8.04
CA ASN A 631 18.82 -10.39 8.62
C ASN A 631 17.30 -10.17 8.54
N MET A 632 16.61 -10.81 7.58
CA MET A 632 15.17 -10.68 7.39
C MET A 632 14.37 -11.89 7.92
N TRP A 633 15.04 -12.89 8.50
CA TRP A 633 14.44 -14.20 8.81
C TRP A 633 13.14 -14.09 9.61
N SER A 634 13.14 -13.26 10.65
CA SER A 634 12.00 -13.06 11.56
C SER A 634 10.79 -12.37 10.92
N TYR A 635 10.96 -11.75 9.75
CA TYR A 635 9.89 -11.02 9.05
C TYR A 635 9.25 -11.84 7.93
N TYR A 636 9.90 -12.90 7.46
CA TYR A 636 9.29 -13.78 6.47
C TYR A 636 8.14 -14.56 7.10
N PRO A 637 6.98 -14.68 6.41
CA PRO A 637 5.94 -15.59 6.86
C PRO A 637 6.45 -17.04 6.85
N ALA A 638 5.88 -17.88 7.72
CA ALA A 638 6.39 -19.23 7.97
C ALA A 638 6.50 -20.10 6.70
N TRP A 639 5.59 -19.91 5.74
CA TRP A 639 5.62 -20.63 4.46
C TRP A 639 6.78 -20.17 3.56
N VAL A 640 7.11 -18.87 3.55
CA VAL A 640 8.26 -18.32 2.83
C VAL A 640 9.57 -18.77 3.47
N GLN A 641 9.63 -18.78 4.82
CA GLN A 641 10.76 -19.38 5.53
C GLN A 641 10.97 -20.84 5.11
N GLY A 642 9.90 -21.62 4.96
CA GLY A 642 9.95 -22.99 4.45
C GLY A 642 10.67 -23.11 3.10
N ARG A 643 10.29 -22.29 2.12
CA ARG A 643 10.93 -22.24 0.79
C ARG A 643 12.39 -21.78 0.85
N LEU A 644 12.65 -20.74 1.64
CA LEU A 644 14.00 -20.21 1.84
C LEU A 644 14.94 -21.24 2.47
N ARG A 645 14.48 -22.09 3.40
CA ARG A 645 15.34 -23.16 3.96
C ARG A 645 15.89 -24.08 2.88
N GLY A 646 15.07 -24.46 1.89
CA GLY A 646 15.50 -25.29 0.76
C GLY A 646 16.56 -24.61 -0.10
N LEU A 647 16.36 -23.33 -0.41
CA LEU A 647 17.34 -22.53 -1.14
C LEU A 647 18.64 -22.35 -0.33
N LEU A 648 18.55 -21.94 0.94
CA LEU A 648 19.70 -21.66 1.80
C LEU A 648 20.60 -22.89 2.01
N ALA A 649 20.00 -24.08 2.07
CA ALA A 649 20.77 -25.34 2.12
C ALA A 649 21.62 -25.53 0.85
N SER A 650 21.12 -25.06 -0.29
CA SER A 650 21.79 -25.12 -1.60
C SER A 650 22.83 -24.01 -1.81
N LEU A 651 22.77 -22.94 -1.01
CA LEU A 651 23.74 -21.84 -1.01
C LEU A 651 24.98 -22.11 -0.14
N HIS A 652 25.06 -23.25 0.53
CA HIS A 652 26.25 -23.63 1.27
C HIS A 652 27.33 -24.10 0.29
N VAL A 653 28.42 -23.34 0.20
CA VAL A 653 29.60 -23.69 -0.59
C VAL A 653 30.70 -24.06 0.40
N GLU A 654 31.11 -25.33 0.40
CA GLU A 654 32.28 -25.84 1.15
C GLU A 654 33.60 -25.35 0.55
#